data_AF-A0A2M9L004-F1
#
_entry.id   AF-A0A2M9L004-F1
#
_cell.length_a   1.000
_cell.length_b   1.000
_cell.length_c   1.000
_cell.angle_alpha   90.00
_cell.angle_beta   90.00
_cell.angle_gamma   90.00
#
_symmetry.space_group_name_H-M   'P 1'
#
loop_
_entity.id
_entity.type
_entity.pdbx_description
1 polymer ?
#
loop_
_entity_poly.entity_id
_entity_poly.type
_entity_poly.pdbx_seq_one_letter_code
_entity_poly.pdbx_strand_id
1 'polypeptide(L)'
;MSEYPVPPLPAAPALTLAAADQWRAARVWRRLHSRWLALLPVVTVALAIAFDHTPDRCDSLRACTAPYAESAAPAVLLVEFLVLLLRRRTGFVVPAAAGLLLWFLPNALPGPWLPAVACAAHLLAAAALYRTEAGRRRAEAQLATLMGPPVPYPWTLRGGGSPLDLPPLPWVRQVLAALFGAVAVVLLAVGVWQTEDSTDRAARADRVWGTVRSVDGGGDSATVEYRLPHEYRTLTAEVDGERTVGEEVPLLVDGTGWYRAADERQDSAPWWLGVGAAGTFAVLLVLSARRTTLARRTIGDAAPALRVRVRRTASGILEVLPVDGGDREAGLWRVMPFGDETAQYAPADLDNPAAWIPDPGADDDDDDDDEDEDEDDEDAPVAPVGADAPVEALLYHWTGRNRLVVFRSPEAPHKWTAARAVVLAAPSGRHRDGEPRDEAAQVKAQVARHLADDRAEQPDGRPEPARVFGLPTALRCAAAPVAAVLIGAVMTYLAEQGGLVDGLIRPLLMGGGLLVVVLDGFGWQLAVDRDGVAIGGVLRVRRASWQQLTAAALHSGRVTVRYRSRPLFGFASGPARLLHRHFGGDFDPQQVARIVTALAQRPERRPLTALPEGAVGSTMWLNRLVLAGYLVWAVAQYLLR
;
A
#
# COMPACT_ATOMS: atom_id res chain seq x y z
N MET A 1 -42.52 -16.36 23.12
CA MET A 1 -42.74 -15.25 22.17
C MET A 1 -41.56 -14.31 22.35
N SER A 2 -40.87 -13.91 21.28
CA SER A 2 -39.61 -13.13 21.39
C SER A 2 -39.90 -11.73 21.94
N GLU A 3 -39.34 -11.42 23.11
CA GLU A 3 -39.55 -10.19 23.89
C GLU A 3 -38.84 -8.96 23.31
N TYR A 4 -38.07 -9.15 22.22
CA TYR A 4 -37.25 -8.10 21.62
C TYR A 4 -37.83 -7.70 20.25
N PRO A 5 -38.43 -6.50 20.11
CA PRO A 5 -38.97 -6.05 18.83
C PRO A 5 -37.84 -5.94 17.81
N VAL A 6 -37.97 -6.71 16.73
CA VAL A 6 -37.04 -6.68 15.59
C VAL A 6 -37.02 -5.25 15.03
N PRO A 7 -35.85 -4.62 14.84
CA PRO A 7 -35.78 -3.29 14.26
C PRO A 7 -36.44 -3.28 12.88
N PRO A 8 -37.20 -2.22 12.52
CA PRO A 8 -37.78 -2.10 11.21
C PRO A 8 -36.66 -1.88 10.19
N LEU A 9 -36.23 -2.96 9.53
CA LEU A 9 -35.39 -2.81 8.36
C LEU A 9 -36.19 -2.09 7.27
N PRO A 10 -35.61 -1.05 6.64
CA PRO A 10 -36.29 -0.40 5.55
C PRO A 10 -36.37 -1.34 4.34
N ALA A 11 -37.48 -1.26 3.61
CA ALA A 11 -37.70 -2.06 2.42
C ALA A 11 -36.66 -1.68 1.34
N ALA A 12 -35.95 -2.68 0.84
CA ALA A 12 -34.98 -2.53 -0.25
C ALA A 12 -35.20 -3.61 -1.32
N PRO A 13 -34.90 -3.30 -2.60
CA PRO A 13 -34.99 -4.26 -3.69
C PRO A 13 -34.07 -5.47 -3.43
N ALA A 14 -34.51 -6.66 -3.82
CA ALA A 14 -33.77 -7.90 -3.58
C ALA A 14 -32.78 -8.22 -4.70
N LEU A 15 -31.59 -8.69 -4.33
CA LEU A 15 -30.65 -9.31 -5.27
C LEU A 15 -31.15 -10.71 -5.65
N THR A 16 -31.58 -10.89 -6.89
CA THR A 16 -31.96 -12.20 -7.44
C THR A 16 -30.79 -12.91 -8.11
N LEU A 17 -30.91 -14.23 -8.31
CA LEU A 17 -29.94 -15.04 -9.07
C LEU A 17 -29.78 -14.52 -10.50
N ALA A 18 -30.88 -14.15 -11.16
CA ALA A 18 -30.86 -13.59 -12.51
C ALA A 18 -30.09 -12.25 -12.56
N ALA A 19 -30.30 -11.37 -11.58
CA ALA A 19 -29.56 -10.12 -11.46
C ALA A 19 -28.07 -10.37 -11.17
N ALA A 20 -27.77 -11.37 -10.33
CA ALA A 20 -26.41 -11.80 -10.05
C ALA A 20 -25.72 -12.32 -11.32
N ASP A 21 -26.40 -13.09 -12.17
CA ASP A 21 -25.88 -13.62 -13.43
C ASP A 21 -25.69 -12.54 -14.51
N GLN A 22 -26.63 -11.61 -14.64
CA GLN A 22 -26.47 -10.45 -15.52
C GLN A 22 -25.28 -9.59 -15.10
N TRP A 23 -25.15 -9.33 -13.80
CA TRP A 23 -23.98 -8.66 -13.24
C TRP A 23 -22.70 -9.47 -13.48
N ARG A 24 -22.81 -10.81 -13.45
CA ARG A 24 -21.67 -11.67 -13.75
C ARG A 24 -21.24 -11.51 -15.21
N ALA A 25 -22.17 -11.59 -16.14
CA ALA A 25 -21.96 -11.46 -17.58
C ALA A 25 -21.43 -10.08 -18.00
N ALA A 26 -21.85 -9.00 -17.34
CA ALA A 26 -21.43 -7.63 -17.69
C ALA A 26 -19.93 -7.34 -17.49
N ARG A 27 -19.23 -8.17 -16.70
CA ARG A 27 -17.78 -8.02 -16.49
C ARG A 27 -16.99 -8.81 -17.53
N VAL A 28 -16.46 -8.08 -18.51
CA VAL A 28 -15.50 -8.59 -19.50
C VAL A 28 -14.10 -8.65 -18.88
N TRP A 29 -13.34 -9.72 -19.19
CA TRP A 29 -11.94 -9.90 -18.76
C TRP A 29 -11.71 -9.78 -17.24
N ARG A 30 -12.59 -10.41 -16.46
CA ARG A 30 -12.52 -10.52 -14.98
C ARG A 30 -11.14 -10.91 -14.42
N ARG A 31 -10.33 -11.58 -15.24
CA ARG A 31 -9.01 -12.14 -14.90
C ARG A 31 -7.84 -11.25 -15.28
N LEU A 32 -8.04 -10.20 -16.08
CA LEU A 32 -6.99 -9.24 -16.38
C LEU A 32 -6.73 -8.41 -15.11
N HIS A 33 -5.89 -8.92 -14.22
CA HIS A 33 -5.48 -8.17 -13.05
C HIS A 33 -4.65 -6.99 -13.52
N SER A 34 -5.05 -5.78 -13.13
CA SER A 34 -4.28 -4.55 -13.38
C SER A 34 -2.82 -4.65 -12.91
N ARG A 35 -2.52 -5.58 -11.98
CA ARG A 35 -1.16 -5.90 -11.53
C ARG A 35 -0.28 -6.51 -12.62
N TRP A 36 -0.85 -7.32 -13.52
CA TRP A 36 -0.11 -7.84 -14.68
C TRP A 36 0.23 -6.72 -15.65
N LEU A 37 -0.63 -5.71 -15.77
CA LEU A 37 -0.36 -4.54 -16.60
C LEU A 37 0.67 -3.60 -15.98
N ALA A 38 0.87 -3.63 -14.65
CA ALA A 38 2.01 -2.96 -14.02
C ALA A 38 3.35 -3.62 -14.38
N LEU A 39 3.37 -4.81 -14.99
CA LEU A 39 4.61 -5.37 -15.55
C LEU A 39 4.99 -4.71 -16.87
N LEU A 40 4.07 -4.04 -17.58
CA LEU A 40 4.39 -3.37 -18.83
C LEU A 40 5.52 -2.33 -18.68
N PRO A 41 5.45 -1.38 -17.72
CA PRO A 41 6.56 -0.45 -17.53
C PRO A 41 7.85 -1.16 -17.10
N VAL A 42 7.76 -2.22 -16.30
CA VAL A 42 8.94 -3.02 -15.89
C VAL A 42 9.60 -3.72 -17.08
N VAL A 43 8.81 -4.33 -17.96
CA VAL A 43 9.29 -4.98 -19.18
C VAL A 43 9.87 -3.95 -20.14
N THR A 44 9.26 -2.77 -20.24
CA THR A 44 9.77 -1.67 -21.08
C THR A 44 11.11 -1.17 -20.56
N VAL A 45 11.26 -0.99 -19.25
CA VAL A 45 12.55 -0.67 -18.59
C VAL A 45 13.58 -1.75 -18.88
N ALA A 46 13.23 -3.03 -18.70
CA ALA A 46 14.16 -4.14 -18.91
C ALA A 46 14.62 -4.26 -20.37
N LEU A 47 13.70 -4.08 -21.32
CA LEU A 47 14.02 -4.03 -22.75
C LEU A 47 14.93 -2.83 -23.06
N ALA A 48 14.60 -1.63 -22.53
CA ALA A 48 15.42 -0.46 -22.74
C ALA A 48 16.85 -0.67 -22.22
N ILE A 49 17.02 -1.20 -21.01
CA ILE A 49 18.34 -1.53 -20.46
C ILE A 49 19.07 -2.58 -21.31
N ALA A 50 18.36 -3.63 -21.78
CA ALA A 50 18.98 -4.69 -22.57
C ALA A 50 19.46 -4.23 -23.96
N PHE A 51 18.79 -3.23 -24.54
CA PHE A 51 19.12 -2.65 -25.85
C PHE A 51 19.91 -1.34 -25.74
N ASP A 52 20.24 -0.90 -24.53
CA ASP A 52 21.09 0.25 -24.31
C ASP A 52 22.55 -0.15 -24.54
N HIS A 53 23.07 0.21 -25.71
CA HIS A 53 24.46 -0.04 -26.11
C HIS A 53 25.25 1.27 -26.18
N THR A 54 24.82 2.31 -25.47
CA THR A 54 25.57 3.56 -25.39
C THR A 54 26.89 3.31 -24.67
N PRO A 55 28.04 3.59 -25.30
CA PRO A 55 29.33 3.45 -24.65
C PRO A 55 29.49 4.48 -23.52
N ASP A 56 30.28 4.13 -22.50
CA ASP A 56 30.59 5.00 -21.36
C ASP A 56 31.41 6.24 -21.74
N ARG A 57 32.09 6.19 -22.90
CA ARG A 57 32.84 7.30 -23.50
C ARG A 57 32.44 7.46 -24.95
N CYS A 58 32.20 8.69 -25.38
CA CYS A 58 31.96 8.99 -26.78
C CYS A 58 33.28 9.27 -27.49
N ASP A 59 33.44 8.68 -28.67
CA ASP A 59 34.49 9.15 -29.59
C ASP A 59 34.11 10.53 -30.11
N SER A 60 35.10 11.43 -30.17
CA SER A 60 34.99 12.82 -30.64
C SER A 60 34.39 12.99 -32.06
N LEU A 61 34.15 11.90 -32.78
CA LEU A 61 33.60 11.86 -34.13
C LEU A 61 32.09 11.58 -34.21
N ARG A 62 31.42 11.21 -33.11
CA ARG A 62 29.97 10.95 -33.08
C ARG A 62 29.28 11.73 -31.96
N ALA A 63 28.05 12.17 -32.22
CA ALA A 63 27.22 12.81 -31.20
C ALA A 63 26.97 11.84 -30.02
N CYS A 64 27.28 12.28 -28.80
CA CYS A 64 26.93 11.55 -27.59
C CYS A 64 25.42 11.50 -27.39
N THR A 65 24.85 10.30 -27.40
CA THR A 65 23.50 10.07 -26.86
C THR A 65 23.60 9.70 -25.39
N ALA A 66 22.77 10.32 -24.55
CA ALA A 66 22.64 9.92 -23.16
C ALA A 66 22.08 8.47 -23.07
N PRO A 67 22.52 7.67 -22.08
CA PRO A 67 22.03 6.34 -21.83
C PRO A 67 20.57 6.43 -21.40
N TYR A 68 19.84 5.34 -21.58
CA TYR A 68 18.43 5.26 -21.21
C TYR A 68 18.19 5.69 -19.75
N ALA A 69 19.13 5.35 -18.86
CA ALA A 69 19.10 5.68 -17.44
C ALA A 69 19.10 7.19 -17.14
N GLU A 70 19.59 8.01 -18.07
CA GLU A 70 19.68 9.47 -17.95
C GLU A 70 18.61 10.19 -18.78
N SER A 71 17.70 9.44 -19.41
CA SER A 71 16.54 9.98 -20.13
C SER A 71 15.36 10.24 -19.19
N ALA A 72 14.31 10.90 -19.69
CA ALA A 72 13.07 11.11 -18.93
C ALA A 72 12.17 9.86 -18.83
N ALA A 73 12.44 8.81 -19.62
CA ALA A 73 11.60 7.61 -19.67
C ALA A 73 11.50 6.81 -18.37
N PRO A 74 12.59 6.58 -17.59
CA PRO A 74 12.52 5.96 -16.27
C PRO A 74 11.52 6.65 -15.33
N ALA A 75 11.49 7.98 -15.31
CA ALA A 75 10.55 8.73 -14.47
C ALA A 75 9.09 8.54 -14.92
N VAL A 76 8.84 8.61 -16.24
CA VAL A 76 7.50 8.37 -16.82
C VAL A 76 7.01 6.95 -16.49
N LEU A 77 7.86 5.95 -16.69
CA LEU A 77 7.56 4.53 -16.45
C LEU A 77 7.40 4.24 -14.95
N LEU A 78 8.15 4.91 -14.07
CA LEU A 78 7.99 4.81 -12.62
C LEU A 78 6.65 5.38 -12.16
N VAL A 79 6.27 6.57 -12.64
CA VAL A 79 4.97 7.19 -12.34
C VAL A 79 3.83 6.29 -12.83
N GLU A 80 3.93 5.77 -14.06
CA GLU A 80 2.97 4.80 -14.58
C GLU A 80 2.88 3.55 -13.71
N PHE A 81 4.02 2.94 -13.38
CA PHE A 81 4.08 1.76 -12.52
C PHE A 81 3.37 1.99 -11.18
N LEU A 82 3.68 3.10 -10.51
CA LEU A 82 3.07 3.46 -9.24
C LEU A 82 1.56 3.67 -9.39
N VAL A 83 1.10 4.35 -10.43
CA VAL A 83 -0.33 4.55 -10.66
C VAL A 83 -1.05 3.23 -10.97
N LEU A 84 -0.48 2.36 -11.80
CA LEU A 84 -1.08 1.06 -12.12
C LEU A 84 -1.12 0.12 -10.91
N LEU A 85 -0.06 0.13 -10.10
CA LEU A 85 0.05 -0.68 -8.88
C LEU A 85 -0.91 -0.21 -7.79
N LEU A 86 -0.97 1.11 -7.56
CA LEU A 86 -1.75 1.72 -6.48
C LEU A 86 -3.21 2.00 -6.87
N ARG A 87 -3.48 2.33 -8.13
CA ARG A 87 -4.80 2.73 -8.66
C ARG A 87 -5.37 1.68 -9.62
N ARG A 88 -5.62 0.50 -9.05
CA ARG A 88 -6.06 -0.75 -9.71
C ARG A 88 -7.27 -0.70 -10.66
N ARG A 89 -8.00 0.41 -10.78
CA ARG A 89 -9.35 0.45 -11.39
C ARG A 89 -9.65 1.62 -12.33
N THR A 90 -8.82 2.66 -12.44
CA THR A 90 -9.17 3.85 -13.27
C THR A 90 -7.97 4.43 -14.00
N GLY A 91 -7.02 3.58 -14.38
CA GLY A 91 -5.69 4.00 -14.82
C GLY A 91 -5.49 4.11 -16.33
N PHE A 92 -6.47 3.83 -17.20
CA PHE A 92 -6.23 3.66 -18.65
C PHE A 92 -5.61 4.88 -19.35
N VAL A 93 -5.87 6.10 -18.86
CA VAL A 93 -5.28 7.34 -19.40
C VAL A 93 -3.77 7.37 -19.16
N VAL A 94 -3.29 6.73 -18.09
CA VAL A 94 -1.88 6.80 -17.70
C VAL A 94 -0.98 6.02 -18.65
N PRO A 95 -1.26 4.75 -19.01
CA PRO A 95 -0.50 4.08 -20.07
C PRO A 95 -0.61 4.79 -21.41
N ALA A 96 -1.77 5.35 -21.76
CA ALA A 96 -1.88 6.11 -23.00
C ALA A 96 -0.96 7.34 -23.01
N ALA A 97 -0.96 8.10 -21.91
CA ALA A 97 -0.08 9.26 -21.74
C ALA A 97 1.40 8.85 -21.69
N ALA A 98 1.74 7.80 -20.95
CA ALA A 98 3.10 7.28 -20.86
C ALA A 98 3.61 6.79 -22.22
N GLY A 99 2.80 6.01 -22.95
CA GLY A 99 3.14 5.57 -24.31
C GLY A 99 3.36 6.71 -25.30
N LEU A 100 2.52 7.75 -25.25
CA LEU A 100 2.70 8.96 -26.04
C LEU A 100 3.95 9.74 -25.62
N LEU A 101 4.20 9.91 -24.32
CA LEU A 101 5.39 10.57 -23.82
C LEU A 101 6.67 9.83 -24.24
N LEU A 102 6.69 8.50 -24.16
CA LEU A 102 7.83 7.69 -24.62
C LEU A 102 8.08 7.78 -26.14
N TRP A 103 7.05 8.14 -26.92
CA TRP A 103 7.17 8.36 -28.36
C TRP A 103 7.65 9.77 -28.71
N PHE A 104 7.17 10.79 -27.99
CA PHE A 104 7.47 12.19 -28.28
C PHE A 104 8.71 12.73 -27.56
N LEU A 105 9.08 12.16 -26.40
CA LEU A 105 10.24 12.62 -25.66
C LEU A 105 11.53 12.29 -26.45
N PRO A 106 12.43 13.27 -26.65
CA PRO A 106 13.68 13.04 -27.36
C PRO A 106 14.53 12.02 -26.60
N ASN A 107 15.11 11.06 -27.34
CA ASN A 107 15.97 10.00 -26.80
C ASN A 107 15.37 9.22 -25.60
N ALA A 108 14.04 9.12 -25.52
CA ALA A 108 13.38 8.44 -24.41
C ALA A 108 13.67 6.95 -24.32
N LEU A 109 13.84 6.28 -25.47
CA LEU A 109 14.11 4.85 -25.53
C LEU A 109 15.20 4.57 -26.57
N PRO A 110 16.06 3.56 -26.36
CA PRO A 110 17.16 3.27 -27.27
C PRO A 110 16.67 2.71 -28.60
N GLY A 111 17.31 3.16 -29.67
CA GLY A 111 17.07 2.69 -31.04
C GLY A 111 15.79 3.23 -31.71
N PRO A 112 15.67 3.07 -33.03
CA PRO A 112 14.62 3.73 -33.82
C PRO A 112 13.23 3.07 -33.73
N TRP A 113 13.15 1.80 -33.31
CA TRP A 113 11.89 1.03 -33.31
C TRP A 113 11.29 0.82 -31.92
N LEU A 114 12.10 0.88 -30.86
CA LEU A 114 11.67 0.63 -29.49
C LEU A 114 10.61 1.64 -29.00
N PRO A 115 10.71 2.95 -29.32
CA PRO A 115 9.64 3.91 -29.04
C PRO A 115 8.30 3.52 -29.67
N ALA A 116 8.29 3.01 -30.91
CA ALA A 116 7.07 2.66 -31.64
C ALA A 116 6.39 1.46 -30.99
N VAL A 117 7.19 0.44 -30.70
CA VAL A 117 6.72 -0.80 -30.07
C VAL A 117 6.23 -0.52 -28.65
N ALA A 118 6.96 0.29 -27.88
CA ALA A 118 6.54 0.71 -26.55
C ALA A 118 5.21 1.49 -26.63
N CYS A 119 5.10 2.51 -27.47
CA CYS A 119 3.88 3.29 -27.64
C CYS A 119 2.68 2.39 -28.01
N ALA A 120 2.84 1.52 -29.00
CA ALA A 120 1.79 0.57 -29.40
C ALA A 120 1.38 -0.37 -28.25
N ALA A 121 2.33 -0.93 -27.50
CA ALA A 121 2.05 -1.79 -26.36
C ALA A 121 1.30 -1.07 -25.23
N HIS A 122 1.67 0.18 -24.95
CA HIS A 122 1.01 1.01 -23.94
C HIS A 122 -0.40 1.44 -24.36
N LEU A 123 -0.62 1.74 -25.66
CA LEU A 123 -1.96 2.00 -26.20
C LEU A 123 -2.85 0.76 -26.17
N LEU A 124 -2.31 -0.43 -26.45
CA LEU A 124 -3.04 -1.69 -26.31
C LEU A 124 -3.40 -1.98 -24.84
N ALA A 125 -2.48 -1.73 -23.91
CA ALA A 125 -2.75 -1.85 -22.47
C ALA A 125 -3.81 -0.83 -22.02
N ALA A 126 -3.75 0.41 -22.51
CA ALA A 126 -4.77 1.43 -22.27
C ALA A 126 -6.14 1.01 -22.82
N ALA A 127 -6.21 0.49 -24.05
CA ALA A 127 -7.43 -0.02 -24.64
C ALA A 127 -8.01 -1.19 -23.84
N ALA A 128 -7.14 -2.07 -23.32
CA ALA A 128 -7.56 -3.17 -22.49
C ALA A 128 -8.13 -2.71 -21.14
N LEU A 129 -7.43 -1.78 -20.47
CA LEU A 129 -7.93 -1.14 -19.25
C LEU A 129 -9.24 -0.40 -19.50
N TYR A 130 -9.36 0.31 -20.61
CA TYR A 130 -10.58 1.01 -21.00
C TYR A 130 -11.76 0.03 -21.13
N ARG A 131 -11.58 -1.11 -21.83
CA ARG A 131 -12.64 -2.13 -21.94
C ARG A 131 -13.02 -2.74 -20.59
N THR A 132 -12.04 -3.04 -19.73
CA THR A 132 -12.34 -3.54 -18.37
C THR A 132 -13.10 -2.51 -17.54
N GLU A 133 -12.75 -1.23 -17.68
CA GLU A 133 -13.38 -0.13 -16.98
C GLU A 133 -14.79 0.16 -17.51
N ALA A 134 -14.99 0.11 -18.82
CA ALA A 134 -16.31 0.26 -19.44
C ALA A 134 -17.25 -0.88 -19.02
N GLY A 135 -16.76 -2.14 -19.01
CA GLY A 135 -17.52 -3.27 -18.49
C GLY A 135 -17.85 -3.13 -17.01
N ARG A 136 -16.91 -2.63 -16.20
CA ARG A 136 -17.15 -2.30 -14.78
C ARG A 136 -18.20 -1.22 -14.61
N ARG A 137 -18.12 -0.12 -15.36
CA ARG A 137 -19.10 0.97 -15.31
C ARG A 137 -20.49 0.49 -15.71
N ARG A 138 -20.61 -0.39 -16.70
CA ARG A 138 -21.89 -1.03 -17.05
C ARG A 138 -22.41 -1.90 -15.89
N ALA A 139 -21.57 -2.72 -15.29
CA ALA A 139 -21.96 -3.53 -14.12
C ALA A 139 -22.30 -2.68 -12.88
N GLU A 140 -21.64 -1.54 -12.70
CA GLU A 140 -21.94 -0.56 -11.64
C GLU A 140 -23.25 0.18 -11.93
N ALA A 141 -23.52 0.56 -13.18
CA ALA A 141 -24.78 1.16 -13.60
C ALA A 141 -25.95 0.19 -13.42
N GLN A 142 -25.81 -1.06 -13.86
CA GLN A 142 -26.81 -2.11 -13.63
C GLN A 142 -27.12 -2.28 -12.14
N LEU A 143 -26.10 -2.28 -11.30
CA LEU A 143 -26.29 -2.46 -9.87
C LEU A 143 -26.86 -1.21 -9.20
N ALA A 144 -26.50 -0.01 -9.66
CA ALA A 144 -27.16 1.22 -9.24
C ALA A 144 -28.65 1.22 -9.59
N THR A 145 -29.02 0.72 -10.78
CA THR A 145 -30.43 0.53 -11.16
C THR A 145 -31.10 -0.49 -10.24
N LEU A 146 -30.43 -1.58 -9.89
CA LEU A 146 -30.98 -2.61 -8.99
C LEU A 146 -31.16 -2.13 -7.55
N MET A 147 -30.29 -1.24 -7.05
CA MET A 147 -30.38 -0.69 -5.70
C MET A 147 -31.53 0.31 -5.52
N GLY A 148 -32.11 0.80 -6.61
CA GLY A 148 -33.26 1.69 -6.54
C GLY A 148 -32.98 3.04 -5.85
N PRO A 149 -34.03 3.74 -5.39
CA PRO A 149 -33.89 5.04 -4.75
C PRO A 149 -33.16 4.96 -3.39
N PRO A 150 -32.64 6.08 -2.86
CA PRO A 150 -32.02 6.12 -1.54
C PRO A 150 -32.99 5.62 -0.45
N VAL A 151 -32.50 4.69 0.37
CA VAL A 151 -33.20 4.11 1.51
C VAL A 151 -32.57 4.69 2.79
N PRO A 152 -33.35 5.10 3.80
CA PRO A 152 -32.79 5.63 5.04
C PRO A 152 -31.86 4.62 5.72
N TYR A 153 -30.87 5.13 6.43
CA TYR A 153 -30.05 4.27 7.28
C TYR A 153 -30.82 3.81 8.51
N PRO A 154 -30.50 2.64 9.08
CA PRO A 154 -31.22 2.13 10.24
C PRO A 154 -31.24 3.08 11.45
N TRP A 155 -30.18 3.86 11.67
CA TRP A 155 -30.12 4.85 12.76
C TRP A 155 -30.88 6.16 12.46
N THR A 156 -31.00 6.54 11.18
CA THR A 156 -31.73 7.76 10.79
C THR A 156 -33.25 7.61 10.89
N LEU A 157 -33.77 6.39 10.83
CA LEU A 157 -35.20 6.10 10.98
C LEU A 157 -35.77 6.53 12.35
N ARG A 158 -34.89 6.78 13.34
CA ARG A 158 -35.27 7.28 14.66
C ARG A 158 -34.75 8.69 14.97
N GLY A 159 -34.24 9.41 13.98
CA GLY A 159 -33.72 10.78 14.15
C GLY A 159 -32.32 10.88 14.77
N GLY A 160 -31.61 9.76 14.93
CA GLY A 160 -30.24 9.73 15.45
C GLY A 160 -29.18 10.12 14.41
N GLY A 161 -28.09 10.72 14.87
CA GLY A 161 -26.89 10.98 14.07
C GLY A 161 -26.15 9.68 13.72
N SER A 162 -25.21 9.76 12.76
CA SER A 162 -24.39 8.60 12.40
C SER A 162 -23.46 8.20 13.56
N PRO A 163 -23.44 6.92 13.98
CA PRO A 163 -22.57 6.43 15.05
C PRO A 163 -21.10 6.23 14.61
N LEU A 164 -20.67 6.87 13.51
CA LEU A 164 -19.36 6.65 12.89
C LEU A 164 -18.65 7.97 12.66
N ASP A 165 -17.43 8.09 13.18
CA ASP A 165 -16.64 9.30 13.06
C ASP A 165 -16.14 9.58 11.64
N LEU A 166 -16.08 10.87 11.29
CA LEU A 166 -15.60 11.35 10.01
C LEU A 166 -14.13 11.75 10.09
N PRO A 167 -13.25 11.22 9.21
CA PRO A 167 -11.88 11.69 9.15
C PRO A 167 -11.82 13.16 8.69
N PRO A 168 -10.81 13.94 9.15
CA PRO A 168 -10.69 15.36 8.82
C PRO A 168 -10.51 15.61 7.31
N LEU A 169 -10.91 16.80 6.87
CA LEU A 169 -10.78 17.27 5.49
C LEU A 169 -9.32 17.24 5.02
N PRO A 170 -8.99 16.60 3.89
CA PRO A 170 -7.61 16.49 3.42
C PRO A 170 -7.13 17.71 2.63
N TRP A 171 -7.52 18.94 3.00
CA TRP A 171 -7.26 20.14 2.18
C TRP A 171 -5.76 20.37 1.95
N VAL A 172 -4.95 20.32 3.01
CA VAL A 172 -3.49 20.48 2.92
C VAL A 172 -2.86 19.48 1.93
N ARG A 173 -3.30 18.22 1.96
CA ARG A 173 -2.77 17.18 1.06
C ARG A 173 -3.17 17.42 -0.40
N GLN A 174 -4.36 17.97 -0.65
CA GLN A 174 -4.80 18.32 -2.00
C GLN A 174 -4.03 19.52 -2.56
N VAL A 175 -3.81 20.56 -1.75
CA VAL A 175 -3.03 21.74 -2.14
C VAL A 175 -1.58 21.34 -2.43
N LEU A 176 -0.93 20.58 -1.54
CA LEU A 176 0.43 20.08 -1.77
C LEU A 176 0.50 19.21 -3.03
N ALA A 177 -0.49 18.34 -3.26
CA ALA A 177 -0.52 17.53 -4.48
C ALA A 177 -0.60 18.38 -5.75
N ALA A 178 -1.40 19.45 -5.74
CA ALA A 178 -1.52 20.36 -6.87
C ALA A 178 -0.21 21.15 -7.10
N LEU A 179 0.43 21.62 -6.03
CA LEU A 179 1.71 22.32 -6.10
C LEU A 179 2.81 21.42 -6.67
N PHE A 180 2.99 20.22 -6.14
CA PHE A 180 3.97 19.26 -6.67
C PHE A 180 3.66 18.84 -8.12
N GLY A 181 2.38 18.69 -8.46
CA GLY A 181 1.96 18.42 -9.83
C GLY A 181 2.30 19.56 -10.79
N ALA A 182 2.07 20.81 -10.38
CA ALA A 182 2.42 22.00 -11.16
C ALA A 182 3.94 22.12 -11.35
N VAL A 183 4.73 21.93 -10.27
CA VAL A 183 6.19 21.92 -10.34
C VAL A 183 6.69 20.84 -11.30
N ALA A 184 6.14 19.63 -11.24
CA ALA A 184 6.50 18.56 -12.17
C ALA A 184 6.22 18.93 -13.64
N VAL A 185 5.09 19.56 -13.92
CA VAL A 185 4.74 20.00 -15.29
C VAL A 185 5.65 21.12 -15.78
N VAL A 186 5.96 22.11 -14.91
CA VAL A 186 6.87 23.22 -15.25
C VAL A 186 8.28 22.69 -15.50
N LEU A 187 8.82 21.84 -14.62
CA LEU A 187 10.13 21.23 -14.80
C LEU A 187 10.20 20.38 -16.08
N LEU A 188 9.13 19.64 -16.40
CA LEU A 188 9.04 18.87 -17.64
C LEU A 188 9.07 19.80 -18.86
N ALA A 189 8.26 20.87 -18.86
CA ALA A 189 8.18 21.80 -19.99
C ALA A 189 9.51 22.54 -20.21
N VAL A 190 10.12 23.04 -19.13
CA VAL A 190 11.42 23.74 -19.19
C VAL A 190 12.52 22.79 -19.62
N GLY A 191 12.56 21.58 -19.06
CA GLY A 191 13.57 20.58 -19.39
C GLY A 191 13.49 20.10 -20.84
N VAL A 192 12.28 19.83 -21.35
CA VAL A 192 12.05 19.47 -22.76
C VAL A 192 12.47 20.61 -23.68
N TRP A 193 12.06 21.85 -23.38
CA TRP A 193 12.42 23.02 -24.17
C TRP A 193 13.94 23.24 -24.22
N GLN A 194 14.64 23.15 -23.09
CA GLN A 194 16.10 23.25 -23.04
C GLN A 194 16.79 22.14 -23.83
N THR A 195 16.24 20.91 -23.77
CA THR A 195 16.79 19.75 -24.47
C THR A 195 16.61 19.87 -25.99
N GLU A 196 15.44 20.30 -26.46
CA GLU A 196 15.16 20.56 -27.88
C GLU A 196 15.99 21.73 -28.41
N ASP A 197 16.01 22.86 -27.70
CA ASP A 197 16.80 24.03 -28.10
C ASP A 197 18.30 23.70 -28.18
N SER A 198 18.83 22.96 -27.20
CA SER A 198 20.22 22.48 -27.25
C SER A 198 20.49 21.55 -28.43
N THR A 199 19.55 20.68 -28.79
CA THR A 199 19.69 19.72 -29.90
C THR A 199 19.64 20.45 -31.24
N ASP A 200 18.71 21.39 -31.40
CA ASP A 200 18.56 22.21 -32.60
C ASP A 200 19.74 23.16 -32.81
N ARG A 201 20.33 23.69 -31.73
CA ARG A 201 21.55 24.48 -31.79
C ARG A 201 22.75 23.61 -32.12
N ALA A 202 22.90 22.45 -31.48
CA ALA A 202 23.97 21.50 -31.79
C ALA A 202 23.95 21.04 -33.26
N ALA A 203 22.76 20.83 -33.83
CA ALA A 203 22.60 20.44 -35.24
C ALA A 203 22.97 21.55 -36.23
N ARG A 204 22.93 22.82 -35.81
CA ARG A 204 23.24 24.01 -36.62
C ARG A 204 24.60 24.63 -36.30
N ALA A 205 25.28 24.15 -35.27
CA ALA A 205 26.53 24.69 -34.78
C ALA A 205 27.71 24.33 -35.68
N ASP A 206 28.66 25.24 -35.80
CA ASP A 206 29.94 25.00 -36.46
C ASP A 206 30.87 24.25 -35.50
N ARG A 207 31.65 23.32 -36.06
CA ARG A 207 32.65 22.57 -35.29
C ARG A 207 34.00 23.29 -35.34
N VAL A 208 34.52 23.66 -34.16
CA VAL A 208 35.77 24.41 -33.99
C VAL A 208 36.66 23.68 -32.97
N TRP A 209 37.98 23.80 -33.09
CA TRP A 209 38.91 23.25 -32.10
C TRP A 209 39.28 24.32 -31.06
N GLY A 210 39.24 23.93 -29.78
CA GLY A 210 39.70 24.75 -28.68
C GLY A 210 40.76 24.05 -27.84
N THR A 211 41.54 24.82 -27.08
CA THR A 211 42.61 24.32 -26.20
C THR A 211 42.27 24.56 -24.74
N VAL A 212 42.34 23.52 -23.91
CA VAL A 212 42.08 23.63 -22.46
C VAL A 212 43.13 24.53 -21.80
N ARG A 213 42.69 25.64 -21.21
CA ARG A 213 43.56 26.62 -20.54
C ARG A 213 43.69 26.37 -19.05
N SER A 214 42.58 26.05 -18.40
CA SER A 214 42.52 25.81 -16.96
C SER A 214 41.48 24.74 -16.68
N VAL A 215 41.75 23.92 -15.67
CA VAL A 215 40.81 22.94 -15.13
C VAL A 215 40.40 23.47 -13.76
N ASP A 216 39.10 23.47 -13.48
CA ASP A 216 38.59 23.94 -12.19
C ASP A 216 39.01 22.98 -11.07
N GLY A 217 39.04 23.48 -9.83
CA GLY A 217 39.65 22.78 -8.69
C GLY A 217 39.03 21.41 -8.32
N GLY A 218 37.92 21.02 -8.95
CA GLY A 218 37.28 19.70 -8.84
C GLY A 218 37.61 18.73 -9.98
N GLY A 219 38.18 19.19 -11.10
CA GLY A 219 38.43 18.36 -12.29
C GLY A 219 37.21 18.14 -13.19
N ASP A 220 36.02 18.55 -12.75
CA ASP A 220 34.73 18.27 -13.41
C ASP A 220 34.38 19.27 -14.53
N SER A 221 35.01 20.44 -14.54
CA SER A 221 34.83 21.49 -15.55
C SER A 221 36.18 22.08 -15.94
N ALA A 222 36.29 22.53 -17.19
CA ALA A 222 37.50 23.15 -17.71
C ALA A 222 37.19 24.32 -18.64
N THR A 223 38.02 25.36 -18.55
CA THR A 223 37.95 26.51 -19.44
C THR A 223 38.76 26.24 -20.71
N VAL A 224 38.09 26.25 -21.87
CA VAL A 224 38.66 26.04 -23.19
C VAL A 224 38.73 27.35 -23.95
N GLU A 225 39.90 27.66 -24.51
CA GLU A 225 40.08 28.79 -25.41
C GLU A 225 39.88 28.36 -26.86
N TYR A 226 39.07 29.11 -27.62
CA TYR A 226 38.81 28.82 -29.02
C TYR A 226 38.74 30.09 -29.86
N ARG A 227 38.81 29.92 -31.19
CA ARG A 227 38.72 31.02 -32.16
C ARG A 227 37.79 30.62 -33.30
N LEU A 228 36.80 31.47 -33.58
CA LEU A 228 35.91 31.27 -34.73
C LEU A 228 36.67 31.48 -36.05
N PRO A 229 36.32 30.76 -37.13
CA PRO A 229 37.05 30.83 -38.41
C PRO A 229 37.19 32.24 -39.01
N HIS A 230 36.35 33.19 -38.61
CA HIS A 230 36.28 34.55 -39.17
C HIS A 230 36.45 35.65 -38.10
N GLU A 231 36.89 35.30 -36.88
CA GLU A 231 37.16 36.26 -35.82
C GLU A 231 38.63 36.20 -35.35
N TYR A 232 39.20 37.36 -35.04
CA TYR A 232 40.55 37.46 -34.49
C TYR A 232 40.59 37.37 -32.96
N ARG A 233 39.43 37.48 -32.30
CA ARG A 233 39.31 37.45 -30.85
C ARG A 233 39.35 36.00 -30.36
N THR A 234 40.11 35.76 -29.30
CA THR A 234 40.05 34.49 -28.55
C THR A 234 38.85 34.54 -27.60
N LEU A 235 38.02 33.51 -27.66
CA LEU A 235 36.86 33.31 -26.80
C LEU A 235 37.14 32.17 -25.82
N THR A 236 36.42 32.16 -24.71
CA THR A 236 36.51 31.13 -23.68
C THR A 236 35.16 30.43 -23.54
N ALA A 237 35.18 29.11 -23.49
CA ALA A 237 34.05 28.25 -23.19
C ALA A 237 34.34 27.47 -21.91
N GLU A 238 33.33 27.28 -21.07
CA GLU A 238 33.40 26.37 -19.91
C GLU A 238 32.80 25.03 -20.33
N VAL A 239 33.56 23.96 -20.19
CA VAL A 239 33.20 22.65 -20.73
C VAL A 239 33.29 21.61 -19.63
N ASP A 240 32.27 20.78 -19.51
CA ASP A 240 32.19 19.72 -18.51
C ASP A 240 32.99 18.47 -18.91
N GLY A 241 33.43 17.72 -17.90
CA GLY A 241 34.18 16.46 -18.01
C GLY A 241 35.64 16.56 -17.58
N GLU A 242 36.24 15.41 -17.30
CA GLU A 242 37.64 15.30 -16.88
C GLU A 242 38.57 15.69 -18.04
N ARG A 243 39.28 16.82 -17.90
CA ARG A 243 40.17 17.38 -18.93
C ARG A 243 41.57 17.62 -18.40
N THR A 244 42.53 17.71 -19.33
CA THR A 244 43.91 18.09 -19.03
C THR A 244 44.29 19.40 -19.68
N VAL A 245 45.06 20.24 -18.97
CA VAL A 245 45.53 21.53 -19.50
C VAL A 245 46.38 21.28 -20.75
N GLY A 246 46.08 21.99 -21.84
CA GLY A 246 46.74 21.84 -23.15
C GLY A 246 46.07 20.82 -24.09
N GLU A 247 45.03 20.12 -23.64
CA GLU A 247 44.24 19.20 -24.49
C GLU A 247 43.47 19.97 -25.57
N GLU A 248 43.42 19.41 -26.79
CA GLU A 248 42.59 19.92 -27.89
C GLU A 248 41.19 19.28 -27.84
N VAL A 249 40.18 20.10 -27.66
CA VAL A 249 38.78 19.68 -27.52
C VAL A 249 37.97 20.21 -28.71
N PRO A 250 37.23 19.36 -29.43
CA PRO A 250 36.31 19.81 -30.45
C PRO A 250 35.05 20.42 -29.81
N LEU A 251 34.78 21.68 -30.12
CA LEU A 251 33.62 22.44 -29.66
C LEU A 251 32.60 22.60 -30.80
N LEU A 252 31.33 22.57 -30.43
CA LEU A 252 30.19 23.01 -31.25
C LEU A 252 29.84 24.43 -30.82
N VAL A 253 29.85 25.39 -31.74
CA VAL A 253 29.60 26.80 -31.46
C VAL A 253 28.60 27.37 -32.47
N ASP A 254 27.61 28.15 -32.00
CA ASP A 254 26.57 28.74 -32.87
C ASP A 254 26.82 30.22 -33.21
N GLY A 255 27.91 30.80 -32.71
CA GLY A 255 28.29 32.20 -32.93
C GLY A 255 27.47 33.23 -32.12
N THR A 256 26.47 32.79 -31.35
CA THR A 256 25.63 33.67 -30.50
C THR A 256 25.98 33.61 -29.02
N GLY A 257 27.05 32.88 -28.68
CA GLY A 257 27.51 32.66 -27.31
C GLY A 257 27.09 31.31 -26.72
N TRP A 258 26.39 30.46 -27.48
CA TRP A 258 26.19 29.06 -27.12
C TRP A 258 27.38 28.23 -27.60
N TYR A 259 27.85 27.35 -26.73
CA TYR A 259 28.91 26.39 -27.02
C TYR A 259 28.62 25.08 -26.28
N ARG A 260 29.16 23.98 -26.79
CA ARG A 260 29.18 22.67 -26.13
C ARG A 260 30.36 21.86 -26.64
N ALA A 261 31.00 21.02 -25.83
CA ALA A 261 31.93 20.05 -26.39
C ALA A 261 31.20 19.03 -27.29
N ALA A 262 31.86 18.61 -28.36
CA ALA A 262 31.29 17.63 -29.29
C ALA A 262 31.25 16.22 -28.66
N ASP A 263 32.15 15.95 -27.71
CA ASP A 263 32.24 14.76 -26.88
C ASP A 263 31.51 14.92 -25.52
N GLU A 264 30.92 16.08 -25.25
CA GLU A 264 30.13 16.32 -24.05
C GLU A 264 28.83 15.52 -24.09
N ARG A 265 28.58 14.75 -23.03
CA ARG A 265 27.31 14.06 -22.85
C ARG A 265 26.23 15.09 -22.50
N GLN A 266 25.09 15.01 -23.15
CA GLN A 266 23.96 15.86 -22.80
C GLN A 266 23.43 15.42 -21.42
N ASP A 267 23.73 16.18 -20.37
CA ASP A 267 23.25 15.88 -19.03
C ASP A 267 21.79 16.35 -18.85
N SER A 268 20.85 15.44 -19.15
CA SER A 268 19.44 15.64 -18.86
C SER A 268 19.06 15.29 -17.42
N ALA A 269 19.97 14.70 -16.61
CA ALA A 269 19.68 14.22 -15.26
C ALA A 269 18.94 15.23 -14.36
N PRO A 270 19.35 16.51 -14.27
CA PRO A 270 18.86 17.41 -13.23
C PRO A 270 17.35 17.65 -13.28
N TRP A 271 16.77 17.79 -14.48
CA TRP A 271 15.38 18.19 -14.62
C TRP A 271 14.40 17.00 -14.53
N TRP A 272 14.70 15.84 -15.14
CA TRP A 272 13.75 14.72 -15.09
C TRP A 272 13.74 14.02 -13.73
N LEU A 273 14.81 14.08 -12.94
CA LEU A 273 14.80 13.68 -11.52
C LEU A 273 13.84 14.54 -10.71
N GLY A 274 13.90 15.86 -10.91
CA GLY A 274 12.97 16.81 -10.30
C GLY A 274 11.52 16.52 -10.69
N VAL A 275 11.27 16.23 -11.98
CA VAL A 275 9.95 15.81 -12.49
C VAL A 275 9.50 14.50 -11.85
N GLY A 276 10.36 13.49 -11.78
CA GLY A 276 10.06 12.17 -11.22
C GLY A 276 9.74 12.24 -9.73
N ALA A 277 10.52 12.99 -8.96
CA ALA A 277 10.29 13.21 -7.54
C ALA A 277 8.98 13.97 -7.30
N ALA A 278 8.82 15.15 -7.92
CA ALA A 278 7.62 15.98 -7.76
C ALA A 278 6.35 15.24 -8.22
N GLY A 279 6.41 14.55 -9.37
CA GLY A 279 5.31 13.75 -9.91
C GLY A 279 4.92 12.59 -8.98
N THR A 280 5.91 11.89 -8.42
CA THR A 280 5.68 10.79 -7.47
C THR A 280 5.01 11.30 -6.19
N PHE A 281 5.50 12.41 -5.61
CA PHE A 281 4.89 13.03 -4.43
C PHE A 281 3.46 13.48 -4.70
N ALA A 282 3.22 14.13 -5.84
CA ALA A 282 1.88 14.54 -6.26
C ALA A 282 0.92 13.33 -6.32
N VAL A 283 1.31 12.25 -6.98
CA VAL A 283 0.50 11.02 -7.10
C VAL A 283 0.19 10.42 -5.73
N LEU A 284 1.18 10.27 -4.86
CA LEU A 284 0.99 9.71 -3.52
C LEU A 284 0.05 10.59 -2.67
N LEU A 285 0.19 11.91 -2.74
CA LEU A 285 -0.67 12.85 -2.03
C LEU A 285 -2.10 12.86 -2.57
N VAL A 286 -2.31 12.84 -3.90
CA VAL A 286 -3.64 12.69 -4.51
C VAL A 286 -4.29 11.38 -4.07
N LEU A 287 -3.56 10.27 -4.08
CA LEU A 287 -4.09 8.97 -3.67
C LEU A 287 -4.47 8.95 -2.18
N SER A 288 -3.66 9.59 -1.33
CA SER A 288 -3.94 9.77 0.09
C SER A 288 -5.19 10.64 0.32
N ALA A 289 -5.27 11.82 -0.32
CA ALA A 289 -6.39 12.73 -0.19
C ALA A 289 -7.69 12.19 -0.78
N ARG A 290 -7.61 11.43 -1.88
CA ARG A 290 -8.78 10.76 -2.45
C ARG A 290 -9.30 9.66 -1.53
N ARG A 291 -8.41 8.93 -0.83
CA ARG A 291 -8.80 7.91 0.14
C ARG A 291 -9.65 8.51 1.26
N THR A 292 -9.26 9.66 1.81
CA THR A 292 -10.01 10.37 2.85
C THR A 292 -11.28 11.03 2.30
N THR A 293 -11.23 11.64 1.11
CA THR A 293 -12.43 12.24 0.48
C THR A 293 -13.50 11.19 0.20
N LEU A 294 -13.11 10.00 -0.28
CA LEU A 294 -14.03 8.89 -0.44
C LEU A 294 -14.59 8.40 0.90
N ALA A 295 -13.78 8.37 1.96
CA ALA A 295 -14.23 8.01 3.32
C ALA A 295 -15.35 8.92 3.84
N ARG A 296 -15.39 10.20 3.42
CA ARG A 296 -16.40 11.19 3.86
C ARG A 296 -17.73 11.15 3.10
N ARG A 297 -17.75 10.69 1.83
CA ARG A 297 -18.96 10.74 0.96
C ARG A 297 -20.10 9.81 1.38
N THR A 298 -19.99 9.10 2.50
CA THR A 298 -20.85 7.97 2.82
C THR A 298 -21.65 8.11 4.10
N ILE A 299 -21.69 9.30 4.68
CA ILE A 299 -22.53 9.58 5.85
C ILE A 299 -23.45 10.73 5.49
N GLY A 300 -24.74 10.41 5.41
CA GLY A 300 -25.88 11.26 5.13
C GLY A 300 -27.13 10.52 5.63
N ASP A 301 -28.33 11.02 5.37
CA ASP A 301 -29.54 10.43 5.99
C ASP A 301 -30.05 9.16 5.27
N ALA A 302 -29.67 8.98 4.01
CA ALA A 302 -30.12 7.86 3.19
C ALA A 302 -29.09 7.46 2.12
N ALA A 303 -29.22 6.23 1.63
CA ALA A 303 -28.33 5.66 0.63
C ALA A 303 -29.01 4.55 -0.19
N PRO A 304 -28.64 4.35 -1.46
CA PRO A 304 -29.11 3.20 -2.24
C PRO A 304 -28.74 1.88 -1.55
N ALA A 305 -29.72 0.97 -1.44
CA ALA A 305 -29.61 -0.26 -0.66
C ALA A 305 -30.12 -1.47 -1.45
N LEU A 306 -29.61 -2.65 -1.11
CA LEU A 306 -30.02 -3.92 -1.71
C LEU A 306 -30.22 -4.97 -0.62
N ARG A 307 -31.34 -5.67 -0.65
CA ARG A 307 -31.58 -6.83 0.21
C ARG A 307 -30.83 -8.04 -0.33
N VAL A 308 -30.03 -8.67 0.53
CA VAL A 308 -29.15 -9.80 0.20
C VAL A 308 -29.14 -10.82 1.33
N ARG A 309 -28.57 -12.00 1.09
CA ARG A 309 -28.18 -12.94 2.16
C ARG A 309 -26.69 -12.85 2.40
N VAL A 310 -26.24 -13.07 3.62
CA VAL A 310 -24.82 -13.05 3.99
C VAL A 310 -24.48 -14.33 4.73
N ARG A 311 -23.40 -14.99 4.31
CA ARG A 311 -22.82 -16.15 5.00
C ARG A 311 -21.47 -15.78 5.57
N ARG A 312 -21.25 -16.03 6.87
CA ARG A 312 -19.94 -15.85 7.49
C ARG A 312 -19.07 -17.07 7.19
N THR A 313 -17.91 -16.84 6.61
CA THR A 313 -16.90 -17.90 6.44
C THR A 313 -16.15 -18.11 7.75
N ALA A 314 -15.52 -19.28 7.92
CA ALA A 314 -14.62 -19.56 9.05
C ALA A 314 -13.42 -18.59 9.18
N SER A 315 -13.22 -17.70 8.21
CA SER A 315 -12.20 -16.63 8.22
C SER A 315 -12.74 -15.26 8.65
N GLY A 316 -14.02 -15.17 9.04
CA GLY A 316 -14.69 -13.92 9.38
C GLY A 316 -15.10 -13.07 8.18
N ILE A 317 -14.82 -13.53 6.95
CA ILE A 317 -15.26 -12.88 5.71
C ILE A 317 -16.74 -13.18 5.47
N LEU A 318 -17.50 -12.14 5.14
CA LEU A 318 -18.91 -12.18 4.80
C LEU A 318 -19.07 -12.41 3.28
N GLU A 319 -19.68 -13.53 2.89
CA GLU A 319 -20.05 -13.82 1.51
C GLU A 319 -21.47 -13.36 1.24
N VAL A 320 -21.64 -12.45 0.28
CA VAL A 320 -22.95 -11.92 -0.13
C VAL A 320 -23.55 -12.84 -1.18
N LEU A 321 -24.77 -13.28 -0.92
CA LEU A 321 -25.53 -14.25 -1.67
C LEU A 321 -26.84 -13.62 -2.17
N PRO A 322 -27.36 -14.05 -3.34
CA PRO A 322 -28.72 -13.73 -3.77
C PRO A 322 -29.76 -14.23 -2.76
N VAL A 323 -30.89 -13.53 -2.65
CA VAL A 323 -31.95 -13.86 -1.68
C VAL A 323 -32.67 -15.16 -2.04
N ASP A 324 -32.83 -15.40 -3.34
CA ASP A 324 -33.42 -16.60 -3.96
C ASP A 324 -32.39 -17.73 -4.21
N GLY A 325 -31.13 -17.54 -3.78
CA GLY A 325 -30.07 -18.54 -3.89
C GLY A 325 -30.09 -19.59 -2.77
N GLY A 326 -29.71 -20.82 -3.09
CA GLY A 326 -29.56 -21.89 -2.10
C GLY A 326 -28.33 -21.72 -1.20
N ASP A 327 -28.29 -22.44 -0.07
CA ASP A 327 -27.23 -22.27 0.94
C ASP A 327 -25.83 -22.68 0.48
N ARG A 328 -25.73 -23.41 -0.64
CA ARG A 328 -24.46 -23.81 -1.28
C ARG A 328 -24.08 -22.93 -2.47
N GLU A 329 -24.85 -21.89 -2.77
CA GLU A 329 -24.59 -21.00 -3.90
C GLU A 329 -23.25 -20.26 -3.73
N ALA A 330 -22.60 -19.97 -4.85
CA ALA A 330 -21.36 -19.22 -4.85
C ALA A 330 -21.64 -17.75 -4.52
N GLY A 331 -21.04 -17.27 -3.42
CA GLY A 331 -21.09 -15.86 -3.03
C GLY A 331 -20.73 -14.94 -4.19
N LEU A 332 -21.61 -13.99 -4.50
CA LEU A 332 -21.39 -13.01 -5.56
C LEU A 332 -20.24 -12.08 -5.19
N TRP A 333 -20.15 -11.74 -3.90
CA TRP A 333 -19.13 -10.85 -3.35
C TRP A 333 -18.60 -11.36 -2.02
N ARG A 334 -17.34 -11.01 -1.72
CA ARG A 334 -16.71 -11.22 -0.43
C ARG A 334 -16.48 -9.85 0.21
N VAL A 335 -17.02 -9.66 1.39
CA VAL A 335 -16.96 -8.41 2.14
C VAL A 335 -16.30 -8.71 3.48
N MET A 336 -15.39 -7.84 3.90
CA MET A 336 -14.74 -7.94 5.21
C MET A 336 -15.07 -6.66 5.97
N PRO A 337 -15.67 -6.74 7.16
CA PRO A 337 -15.82 -5.56 8.03
C PRO A 337 -14.49 -4.82 8.17
N PHE A 338 -14.53 -3.50 8.17
CA PHE A 338 -13.36 -2.64 8.19
C PHE A 338 -13.25 -1.96 9.54
N GLY A 339 -12.11 -2.12 10.20
CA GLY A 339 -11.80 -1.28 11.36
C GLY A 339 -12.59 -1.65 12.61
N ASP A 340 -12.71 -0.67 13.51
CA ASP A 340 -13.54 -0.62 14.72
C ASP A 340 -14.88 0.07 14.40
N GLU A 341 -15.22 0.13 13.11
CA GLU A 341 -16.37 0.88 12.58
C GLU A 341 -17.59 -0.07 12.44
N THR A 342 -17.92 -0.72 13.56
CA THR A 342 -19.12 -1.55 13.74
C THR A 342 -20.06 -0.87 14.71
N ALA A 343 -21.36 -0.98 14.47
CA ALA A 343 -22.40 -0.54 15.38
C ALA A 343 -23.37 -1.70 15.62
N GLN A 344 -23.83 -1.85 16.86
CA GLN A 344 -24.81 -2.85 17.24
C GLN A 344 -26.14 -2.17 17.56
N TYR A 345 -27.24 -2.86 17.27
CA TYR A 345 -28.57 -2.41 17.70
C TYR A 345 -28.81 -2.84 19.14
N ALA A 346 -28.99 -1.87 20.02
CA ALA A 346 -29.52 -2.08 21.35
C ALA A 346 -31.05 -1.91 21.32
N PRO A 347 -31.84 -2.90 21.80
CA PRO A 347 -33.26 -2.73 22.02
C PRO A 347 -33.52 -1.65 23.09
N ALA A 348 -34.78 -1.26 23.28
CA ALA A 348 -35.13 -0.29 24.31
C ALA A 348 -35.18 -1.03 25.63
N ASP A 349 -34.60 -0.45 26.67
CA ASP A 349 -34.70 -0.91 28.05
C ASP A 349 -35.46 0.14 28.88
N LEU A 350 -35.50 -0.04 30.21
CA LEU A 350 -36.24 0.84 31.11
C LEU A 350 -35.66 2.26 31.18
N ASP A 351 -34.35 2.41 30.95
CA ASP A 351 -33.61 3.64 31.19
C ASP A 351 -33.14 4.33 29.89
N ASN A 352 -33.06 3.59 28.79
CA ASN A 352 -32.52 4.03 27.51
C ASN A 352 -33.43 3.68 26.32
N PRO A 353 -33.66 4.63 25.40
CA PRO A 353 -34.37 4.33 24.17
C PRO A 353 -33.52 3.44 23.26
N ALA A 354 -34.18 2.53 22.55
CA ALA A 354 -33.53 1.66 21.57
C ALA A 354 -32.67 2.45 20.56
N ALA A 355 -31.37 2.21 20.55
CA ALA A 355 -30.39 2.97 19.79
C ALA A 355 -29.43 2.09 18.98
N TRP A 356 -28.82 2.68 17.96
CA TRP A 356 -27.64 2.10 17.32
C TRP A 356 -26.41 2.65 18.03
N ILE A 357 -25.73 1.78 18.75
CA ILE A 357 -24.58 2.15 19.56
C ILE A 357 -23.33 1.72 18.77
N PRO A 358 -22.31 2.58 18.62
CA PRO A 358 -20.99 2.10 18.21
C PRO A 358 -20.64 0.89 19.06
N ASP A 359 -20.19 -0.20 18.45
CA ASP A 359 -19.74 -1.36 19.21
C ASP A 359 -18.60 -0.88 20.12
N PRO A 360 -18.76 -0.84 21.46
CA PRO A 360 -17.79 -0.27 22.38
C PRO A 360 -16.63 -1.25 22.51
N GLY A 361 -15.82 -1.30 21.46
CA GLY A 361 -14.48 -1.82 21.50
C GLY A 361 -13.48 -0.71 21.31
N ALA A 362 -13.63 0.43 22.01
CA ALA A 362 -12.61 1.47 22.30
C ALA A 362 -13.26 2.83 22.67
N ASP A 363 -13.72 3.01 23.92
CA ASP A 363 -13.63 4.26 24.72
C ASP A 363 -14.71 4.24 25.83
N ASP A 364 -14.24 4.07 27.07
CA ASP A 364 -14.80 4.42 28.39
C ASP A 364 -16.25 4.08 28.84
N ASP A 365 -16.28 3.73 30.14
CA ASP A 365 -17.35 3.73 31.15
C ASP A 365 -18.25 2.48 31.35
N ASP A 366 -17.83 1.69 32.35
CA ASP A 366 -18.46 1.51 33.68
C ASP A 366 -19.98 1.71 33.86
N ASP A 367 -20.46 0.82 34.75
CA ASP A 367 -21.64 0.84 35.61
C ASP A 367 -22.97 0.24 35.11
N ASP A 368 -23.34 -0.81 35.87
CA ASP A 368 -24.65 -1.36 36.19
C ASP A 368 -25.42 -2.13 35.10
N ASP A 369 -25.45 -3.46 35.23
CA ASP A 369 -26.69 -4.13 35.65
C ASP A 369 -26.42 -5.60 36.08
N ASP A 370 -26.76 -5.85 37.35
CA ASP A 370 -26.97 -7.16 37.94
C ASP A 370 -28.22 -7.81 37.32
N GLU A 371 -28.09 -8.88 36.52
CA GLU A 371 -29.18 -9.85 36.36
C GLU A 371 -28.65 -11.29 36.29
N ASP A 372 -29.15 -12.08 37.24
CA ASP A 372 -28.98 -13.52 37.41
C ASP A 372 -29.45 -14.31 36.18
N GLU A 373 -28.56 -15.05 35.52
CA GLU A 373 -28.94 -16.22 34.70
C GLU A 373 -27.98 -17.39 35.01
N ASP A 374 -28.45 -18.24 35.92
CA ASP A 374 -28.25 -19.67 36.08
C ASP A 374 -26.94 -20.32 35.58
N GLU A 375 -26.20 -20.83 36.56
CA GLU A 375 -25.22 -21.91 36.45
C GLU A 375 -25.82 -23.14 35.74
N ASP A 376 -25.31 -23.46 34.54
CA ASP A 376 -25.03 -24.84 34.08
C ASP A 376 -24.74 -24.84 32.56
N ASP A 377 -23.49 -24.60 32.18
CA ASP A 377 -22.90 -25.06 30.90
C ASP A 377 -21.36 -25.04 30.97
N GLU A 378 -20.80 -25.53 32.08
CA GLU A 378 -19.39 -25.96 32.13
C GLU A 378 -19.27 -27.33 31.45
N ASP A 379 -18.24 -27.53 30.62
CA ASP A 379 -17.83 -28.78 29.93
C ASP A 379 -18.32 -29.12 28.50
N ALA A 380 -18.84 -28.16 27.72
CA ALA A 380 -18.91 -28.36 26.26
C ALA A 380 -17.63 -27.83 25.56
N PRO A 381 -16.83 -28.67 24.87
CA PRO A 381 -15.80 -28.15 23.96
C PRO A 381 -16.50 -27.31 22.90
N VAL A 382 -16.21 -26.00 22.85
CA VAL A 382 -16.74 -25.07 21.83
C VAL A 382 -16.66 -25.75 20.46
N ALA A 383 -17.82 -26.21 20.00
CA ALA A 383 -17.96 -26.90 18.74
C ALA A 383 -17.43 -25.99 17.62
N PRO A 384 -16.86 -26.56 16.55
CA PRO A 384 -16.28 -25.76 15.48
C PRO A 384 -17.31 -24.77 14.97
N VAL A 385 -17.03 -23.46 15.06
CA VAL A 385 -17.85 -22.44 14.38
C VAL A 385 -17.86 -22.83 12.90
N GLY A 386 -18.98 -23.40 12.46
CA GLY A 386 -19.25 -23.77 11.09
C GLY A 386 -19.23 -22.53 10.21
N ALA A 387 -19.38 -22.70 8.91
CA ALA A 387 -19.91 -21.57 8.14
C ALA A 387 -21.35 -21.37 8.64
N ASP A 388 -21.62 -20.23 9.29
CA ASP A 388 -22.94 -19.99 9.85
C ASP A 388 -24.01 -20.01 8.76
N ALA A 389 -25.24 -20.35 9.13
CA ALA A 389 -26.37 -20.32 8.21
C ALA A 389 -26.49 -18.93 7.55
N PRO A 390 -26.77 -18.82 6.24
CA PRO A 390 -26.82 -17.52 5.61
C PRO A 390 -28.02 -16.71 6.11
N VAL A 391 -27.76 -15.53 6.65
CA VAL A 391 -28.73 -14.61 7.27
C VAL A 391 -29.13 -13.49 6.31
N GLU A 392 -30.30 -12.89 6.53
CA GLU A 392 -30.71 -11.70 5.77
C GLU A 392 -29.87 -10.47 6.14
N ALA A 393 -29.59 -9.64 5.13
CA ALA A 393 -28.83 -8.41 5.27
C ALA A 393 -29.28 -7.33 4.28
N LEU A 394 -29.00 -6.07 4.63
CA LEU A 394 -29.06 -4.93 3.72
C LEU A 394 -27.64 -4.48 3.38
N LEU A 395 -27.37 -4.36 2.09
CA LEU A 395 -26.12 -3.84 1.56
C LEU A 395 -26.35 -2.43 1.03
N TYR A 396 -25.85 -1.44 1.76
CA TYR A 396 -25.86 -0.04 1.36
C TYR A 396 -24.57 0.29 0.63
N HIS A 397 -24.68 1.16 -0.38
CA HIS A 397 -23.54 1.68 -1.14
C HIS A 397 -22.66 0.58 -1.76
N TRP A 398 -22.92 0.20 -3.01
CA TRP A 398 -22.07 -0.76 -3.70
C TRP A 398 -20.82 -0.16 -4.36
N THR A 399 -20.91 1.10 -4.80
CA THR A 399 -19.83 1.76 -5.52
C THR A 399 -18.82 2.36 -4.53
N GLY A 400 -17.53 2.17 -4.79
CA GLY A 400 -16.46 2.68 -3.94
C GLY A 400 -15.95 1.72 -2.85
N ARG A 401 -15.25 2.31 -1.86
CA ARG A 401 -14.51 1.61 -0.78
C ARG A 401 -15.28 1.49 0.53
N ASN A 402 -16.38 2.21 0.67
CA ASN A 402 -17.17 2.24 1.90
C ASN A 402 -18.51 1.61 1.57
N ARG A 403 -18.70 0.37 2.02
CA ARG A 403 -19.94 -0.37 1.85
C ARG A 403 -20.44 -0.63 3.24
N LEU A 404 -21.69 -0.33 3.51
CA LEU A 404 -22.27 -0.62 4.81
C LEU A 404 -23.10 -1.88 4.65
N VAL A 405 -22.80 -2.88 5.46
CA VAL A 405 -23.58 -4.12 5.53
C VAL A 405 -24.29 -4.11 6.87
N VAL A 406 -25.62 -4.20 6.84
CA VAL A 406 -26.45 -4.35 8.03
C VAL A 406 -26.98 -5.77 8.01
N PHE A 407 -26.58 -6.60 8.95
CA PHE A 407 -26.92 -8.02 8.96
C PHE A 407 -27.27 -8.47 10.38
N ARG A 408 -28.06 -9.54 10.48
CA ARG A 408 -28.31 -10.20 11.77
C ARG A 408 -27.09 -11.00 12.18
N SER A 409 -26.76 -11.00 13.47
CA SER A 409 -25.74 -11.93 13.97
C SER A 409 -26.20 -13.36 13.69
N PRO A 410 -25.35 -14.21 13.07
CA PRO A 410 -25.70 -15.60 12.86
C PRO A 410 -25.78 -16.40 14.16
N GLU A 411 -25.01 -16.00 15.17
CA GLU A 411 -24.96 -16.61 16.50
C GLU A 411 -26.14 -16.13 17.38
N ALA A 412 -26.60 -14.89 17.17
CA ALA A 412 -27.69 -14.28 17.91
C ALA A 412 -28.67 -13.57 16.94
N PRO A 413 -29.68 -14.28 16.39
CA PRO A 413 -30.54 -13.75 15.32
C PRO A 413 -31.34 -12.49 15.68
N HIS A 414 -31.44 -12.17 16.98
CA HIS A 414 -32.05 -10.95 17.51
C HIS A 414 -31.09 -9.74 17.49
N LYS A 415 -29.77 -9.96 17.48
CA LYS A 415 -28.76 -8.90 17.43
C LYS A 415 -28.51 -8.46 16.00
N TRP A 416 -28.57 -7.15 15.77
CA TRP A 416 -28.25 -6.56 14.47
C TRP A 416 -26.91 -5.85 14.51
N THR A 417 -26.13 -6.04 13.46
CA THR A 417 -24.81 -5.44 13.31
C THR A 417 -24.77 -4.64 12.02
N ALA A 418 -24.38 -3.39 12.13
CA ALA A 418 -24.04 -2.53 11.01
C ALA A 418 -22.51 -2.44 10.94
N ALA A 419 -21.93 -2.90 9.84
CA ALA A 419 -20.49 -2.91 9.65
C ALA A 419 -20.13 -2.14 8.38
N ARG A 420 -19.24 -1.16 8.50
CA ARG A 420 -18.55 -0.67 7.31
C ARG A 420 -17.61 -1.77 6.84
N ALA A 421 -17.56 -2.02 5.54
CA ALA A 421 -16.95 -3.21 5.02
C ALA A 421 -16.25 -2.97 3.67
N VAL A 422 -15.12 -3.65 3.49
CA VAL A 422 -14.31 -3.61 2.27
C VAL A 422 -14.62 -4.84 1.43
N VAL A 423 -14.86 -4.64 0.14
CA VAL A 423 -15.01 -5.76 -0.79
C VAL A 423 -13.67 -6.29 -1.28
N LEU A 424 -13.49 -7.57 -1.02
CA LEU A 424 -12.38 -8.37 -1.47
C LEU A 424 -12.57 -8.75 -2.94
N ALA A 425 -11.50 -9.19 -3.58
CA ALA A 425 -11.61 -9.73 -4.93
C ALA A 425 -12.59 -10.92 -4.93
N ALA A 426 -13.45 -11.00 -5.95
CA ALA A 426 -14.29 -12.16 -6.15
C ALA A 426 -13.40 -13.42 -6.23
N PRO A 427 -13.83 -14.57 -5.68
CA PRO A 427 -13.02 -15.78 -5.72
C PRO A 427 -12.57 -16.08 -7.14
N SER A 428 -11.29 -16.40 -7.33
CA SER A 428 -10.86 -17.06 -8.55
C SER A 428 -11.61 -18.38 -8.61
N GLY A 429 -12.38 -18.63 -9.67
CA GLY A 429 -13.17 -19.86 -9.86
C GLY A 429 -12.35 -21.16 -9.96
N ARG A 430 -11.09 -21.17 -9.50
CA ARG A 430 -10.42 -22.39 -9.07
C ARG A 430 -10.90 -22.70 -7.65
N HIS A 431 -12.00 -23.45 -7.56
CA HIS A 431 -11.97 -24.59 -6.64
C HIS A 431 -10.88 -25.51 -7.19
N ARG A 432 -9.65 -25.30 -6.74
CA ARG A 432 -8.66 -26.37 -6.74
C ARG A 432 -8.97 -27.09 -5.44
N ASP A 433 -9.45 -28.31 -5.56
CA ASP A 433 -9.52 -29.23 -4.43
C ASP A 433 -8.09 -29.37 -3.90
N GLY A 434 -7.81 -28.71 -2.77
CA GLY A 434 -6.49 -28.64 -2.12
C GLY A 434 -5.93 -27.20 -2.01
N GLU A 435 -5.56 -26.80 -0.78
CA GLU A 435 -4.69 -25.64 -0.43
C GLU A 435 -5.26 -24.20 -0.55
N PRO A 436 -6.36 -23.90 0.18
CA PRO A 436 -6.26 -22.96 1.31
C PRO A 436 -6.91 -23.50 2.59
N ARG A 437 -7.45 -24.72 2.52
CA ARG A 437 -8.11 -25.42 3.62
C ARG A 437 -7.11 -25.95 4.64
N ASP A 438 -5.90 -26.31 4.20
CA ASP A 438 -4.84 -26.86 5.05
C ASP A 438 -4.17 -25.81 5.96
N GLU A 439 -3.91 -24.59 5.48
CA GLU A 439 -3.35 -23.53 6.32
C GLU A 439 -4.32 -23.14 7.45
N ALA A 440 -5.60 -22.97 7.11
CA ALA A 440 -6.64 -22.70 8.11
C ALA A 440 -6.81 -23.88 9.07
N ALA A 441 -6.74 -25.12 8.60
CA ALA A 441 -6.84 -26.32 9.43
C ALA A 441 -5.61 -26.49 10.34
N GLN A 442 -4.39 -26.21 9.86
CA GLN A 442 -3.16 -26.26 10.64
C GLN A 442 -3.16 -25.21 11.74
N VAL A 443 -3.55 -23.96 11.41
CA VAL A 443 -3.69 -22.89 12.41
C VAL A 443 -4.77 -23.25 13.43
N LYS A 444 -5.90 -23.83 13.02
CA LYS A 444 -6.94 -24.31 13.94
C LYS A 444 -6.44 -25.43 14.85
N ALA A 445 -5.75 -26.41 14.31
CA ALA A 445 -5.17 -27.51 15.08
C ALA A 445 -4.15 -26.99 16.11
N GLN A 446 -3.35 -26.00 15.71
CA GLN A 446 -2.40 -25.35 16.61
C GLN A 446 -3.10 -24.58 17.74
N VAL A 447 -4.16 -23.84 17.44
CA VAL A 447 -4.98 -23.12 18.44
C VAL A 447 -5.65 -24.09 19.40
N ALA A 448 -6.24 -25.17 18.90
CA ALA A 448 -6.88 -26.20 19.72
C ALA A 448 -5.88 -26.87 20.67
N ARG A 449 -4.67 -27.19 20.20
CA ARG A 449 -3.60 -27.72 21.05
C ARG A 449 -3.18 -26.71 22.11
N HIS A 450 -2.95 -25.46 21.73
CA HIS A 450 -2.58 -24.40 22.67
C HIS A 450 -3.59 -24.25 23.81
N LEU A 451 -4.88 -24.33 23.50
CA LEU A 451 -5.95 -24.26 24.51
C LEU A 451 -6.03 -25.53 25.37
N ALA A 452 -5.87 -26.70 24.78
CA ALA A 452 -5.85 -27.96 25.52
C ALA A 452 -4.67 -28.01 26.51
N ASP A 453 -3.48 -27.63 26.03
CA ASP A 453 -2.27 -27.58 26.86
C ASP A 453 -2.42 -26.51 27.96
N ASP A 454 -3.00 -25.34 27.68
CA ASP A 454 -3.26 -24.29 28.67
C ASP A 454 -4.20 -24.74 29.79
N ARG A 455 -5.30 -25.43 29.44
CA ARG A 455 -6.25 -25.99 30.41
C ARG A 455 -5.63 -27.09 31.26
N ALA A 456 -4.73 -27.90 30.68
CA ALA A 456 -4.02 -28.94 31.41
C ALA A 456 -2.99 -28.37 32.40
N GLU A 457 -2.31 -27.28 32.04
CA GLU A 457 -1.30 -26.63 32.90
C GLU A 457 -1.93 -25.73 33.97
N GLN A 458 -3.04 -25.06 33.66
CA GLN A 458 -3.72 -24.10 34.54
C GLN A 458 -5.24 -24.28 34.48
N PRO A 459 -5.81 -25.25 35.22
CA PRO A 459 -7.24 -25.49 35.26
C PRO A 459 -7.99 -24.28 35.83
N ASP A 460 -7.54 -23.77 36.99
CA ASP A 460 -8.23 -22.72 37.77
C ASP A 460 -8.08 -21.29 37.24
N GLY A 461 -7.50 -21.09 36.04
CA GLY A 461 -7.62 -19.82 35.31
C GLY A 461 -6.99 -18.58 35.96
N ARG A 462 -5.79 -18.66 36.55
CA ARG A 462 -5.16 -17.49 37.19
C ARG A 462 -4.84 -16.36 36.18
N PRO A 463 -5.09 -15.08 36.53
CA PRO A 463 -4.76 -13.94 35.68
C PRO A 463 -3.26 -13.88 35.36
N GLU A 464 -2.94 -13.68 34.08
CA GLU A 464 -1.58 -13.42 33.63
C GLU A 464 -1.16 -11.98 33.98
N PRO A 465 0.09 -11.71 34.39
CA PRO A 465 0.57 -10.36 34.59
C PRO A 465 0.65 -9.60 33.25
N ALA A 466 0.31 -8.31 33.27
CA ALA A 466 0.50 -7.44 32.11
C ALA A 466 2.00 -7.29 31.82
N ARG A 467 2.40 -7.51 30.57
CA ARG A 467 3.82 -7.52 30.19
C ARG A 467 4.05 -7.22 28.72
N VAL A 468 5.28 -6.81 28.42
CA VAL A 468 5.75 -6.54 27.06
C VAL A 468 6.68 -7.66 26.62
N PHE A 469 6.22 -8.45 25.65
CA PHE A 469 7.04 -9.39 24.91
C PHE A 469 7.82 -8.66 23.82
N GLY A 470 9.05 -9.09 23.58
CA GLY A 470 9.86 -8.51 22.52
C GLY A 470 11.32 -8.83 22.67
N LEU A 471 12.08 -8.46 21.67
CA LEU A 471 13.54 -8.55 21.74
C LEU A 471 14.10 -7.56 22.77
N PRO A 472 15.27 -7.85 23.36
CA PRO A 472 15.95 -6.95 24.29
C PRO A 472 16.04 -5.51 23.77
N THR A 473 15.85 -4.52 24.64
CA THR A 473 15.88 -3.09 24.26
C THR A 473 17.16 -2.70 23.53
N ALA A 474 18.31 -3.22 23.95
CA ALA A 474 19.59 -2.99 23.28
C ALA A 474 19.57 -3.44 21.80
N LEU A 475 19.03 -4.63 21.50
CA LEU A 475 18.91 -5.14 20.12
C LEU A 475 17.91 -4.32 19.30
N ARG A 476 16.79 -3.92 19.90
CA ARG A 476 15.78 -3.07 19.23
C ARG A 476 16.32 -1.67 18.91
N CYS A 477 17.05 -1.06 19.83
CA CYS A 477 17.69 0.24 19.63
C CYS A 477 18.86 0.14 18.65
N ALA A 478 19.57 -0.98 18.62
CA ALA A 478 20.67 -1.23 17.69
C ALA A 478 20.21 -1.61 16.27
N ALA A 479 18.98 -2.11 16.10
CA ALA A 479 18.46 -2.56 14.80
C ALA A 479 18.51 -1.44 13.74
N ALA A 480 18.15 -0.21 14.10
CA ALA A 480 18.15 0.89 13.14
C ALA A 480 19.58 1.40 12.82
N PRO A 481 20.49 1.63 13.80
CA PRO A 481 21.90 1.91 13.52
C PRO A 481 22.60 0.80 12.74
N VAL A 482 22.37 -0.48 13.06
CA VAL A 482 22.95 -1.61 12.33
C VAL A 482 22.39 -1.67 10.91
N ALA A 483 21.09 -1.45 10.73
CA ALA A 483 20.51 -1.30 9.39
C ALA A 483 21.19 -0.14 8.66
N ALA A 484 21.38 1.03 9.30
CA ALA A 484 22.05 2.18 8.70
C ALA A 484 23.51 1.89 8.29
N VAL A 485 24.27 1.16 9.11
CA VAL A 485 25.65 0.76 8.80
C VAL A 485 25.70 -0.29 7.70
N LEU A 486 24.83 -1.31 7.74
CA LEU A 486 24.76 -2.32 6.68
C LEU A 486 24.32 -1.72 5.36
N ILE A 487 23.34 -0.81 5.40
CA ILE A 487 22.96 0.01 4.26
C ILE A 487 24.18 0.81 3.82
N GLY A 488 24.82 1.57 4.71
CA GLY A 488 26.03 2.33 4.41
C GLY A 488 27.08 1.49 3.69
N ALA A 489 27.43 0.31 4.22
CA ALA A 489 28.43 -0.61 3.67
C ALA A 489 28.03 -1.24 2.33
N VAL A 490 26.78 -1.71 2.21
CA VAL A 490 26.25 -2.22 0.94
C VAL A 490 26.27 -1.12 -0.12
N MET A 491 26.01 0.11 0.30
CA MET A 491 25.95 1.25 -0.59
C MET A 491 27.33 1.78 -0.96
N THR A 492 28.32 1.79 -0.07
CA THR A 492 29.70 2.10 -0.47
C THR A 492 30.22 1.10 -1.49
N TYR A 493 29.85 -0.17 -1.35
CA TYR A 493 30.22 -1.22 -2.29
C TYR A 493 29.49 -1.13 -3.65
N LEU A 494 28.26 -0.61 -3.66
CA LEU A 494 27.47 -0.42 -4.90
C LEU A 494 27.70 0.94 -5.56
N ALA A 495 28.07 1.96 -4.79
CA ALA A 495 28.19 3.34 -5.26
C ALA A 495 29.45 3.61 -6.10
N GLU A 496 30.38 2.65 -6.22
CA GLU A 496 31.46 2.74 -7.22
C GLU A 496 30.95 2.70 -8.67
N GLN A 497 29.66 2.39 -8.87
CA GLN A 497 29.00 2.38 -10.18
C GLN A 497 28.14 3.65 -10.34
N GLY A 498 28.51 4.50 -11.30
CA GLY A 498 27.75 5.70 -11.66
C GLY A 498 26.41 5.39 -12.36
N GLY A 499 25.58 6.40 -12.56
CA GLY A 499 24.30 6.30 -13.29
C GLY A 499 23.07 6.01 -12.41
N LEU A 500 21.86 6.27 -12.93
CA LEU A 500 20.59 6.19 -12.17
C LEU A 500 20.31 4.79 -11.58
N VAL A 501 20.53 3.74 -12.37
CA VAL A 501 20.15 2.37 -11.98
C VAL A 501 21.08 1.85 -10.89
N ASP A 502 22.39 1.95 -11.09
CA ASP A 502 23.38 1.43 -10.16
C ASP A 502 23.73 2.41 -9.02
N GLY A 503 23.59 3.72 -9.24
CA GLY A 503 23.86 4.78 -8.27
C GLY A 503 22.67 5.25 -7.41
N LEU A 504 21.41 4.98 -7.81
CA LEU A 504 20.22 5.42 -7.04
C LEU A 504 19.15 4.34 -6.88
N ILE A 505 18.68 3.68 -7.95
CA ILE A 505 17.53 2.76 -7.87
C ILE A 505 17.90 1.46 -7.14
N ARG A 506 18.97 0.80 -7.57
CA ARG A 506 19.46 -0.44 -6.96
C ARG A 506 19.87 -0.21 -5.50
N PRO A 507 20.60 0.88 -5.19
CA PRO A 507 20.76 1.40 -3.84
C PRO A 507 19.44 1.47 -3.06
N LEU A 508 18.47 2.28 -3.51
CA LEU A 508 17.20 2.50 -2.82
C LEU A 508 16.43 1.21 -2.56
N LEU A 509 16.37 0.31 -3.54
CA LEU A 509 15.67 -0.97 -3.42
C LEU A 509 16.37 -1.93 -2.45
N MET A 510 17.69 -2.07 -2.54
CA MET A 510 18.44 -2.97 -1.67
C MET A 510 18.44 -2.45 -0.23
N GLY A 511 18.74 -1.16 -0.01
CA GLY A 511 18.72 -0.58 1.33
C GLY A 511 17.32 -0.48 1.93
N GLY A 512 16.28 -0.20 1.12
CA GLY A 512 14.89 -0.22 1.57
C GLY A 512 14.41 -1.62 1.94
N GLY A 513 14.74 -2.63 1.13
CA GLY A 513 14.44 -4.03 1.43
C GLY A 513 15.16 -4.51 2.69
N LEU A 514 16.44 -4.20 2.82
CA LEU A 514 17.26 -4.53 4.00
C LEU A 514 16.70 -3.87 5.27
N LEU A 515 16.32 -2.60 5.19
CA LEU A 515 15.71 -1.86 6.29
C LEU A 515 14.40 -2.51 6.73
N VAL A 516 13.53 -2.91 5.80
CA VAL A 516 12.28 -3.61 6.13
C VAL A 516 12.56 -4.96 6.78
N VAL A 517 13.50 -5.75 6.25
CA VAL A 517 13.84 -7.08 6.80
C VAL A 517 14.44 -6.98 8.20
N VAL A 518 15.40 -6.07 8.40
CA VAL A 518 16.07 -5.89 9.69
C VAL A 518 15.09 -5.32 10.72
N LEU A 519 14.31 -4.30 10.37
CA LEU A 519 13.38 -3.71 11.33
C LEU A 519 12.14 -4.59 11.61
N ASP A 520 11.63 -5.36 10.65
CA ASP A 520 10.51 -6.29 10.88
C ASP A 520 10.95 -7.52 11.69
N GLY A 521 12.23 -7.92 11.56
CA GLY A 521 12.82 -9.02 12.31
C GLY A 521 13.26 -8.64 13.73
N PHE A 522 13.86 -7.46 13.91
CA PHE A 522 14.50 -7.04 15.17
C PHE A 522 13.76 -5.94 15.94
N GLY A 523 12.80 -5.25 15.31
CA GLY A 523 12.10 -4.11 15.88
C GLY A 523 10.74 -4.42 16.53
N TRP A 524 10.32 -5.69 16.55
CA TRP A 524 8.99 -6.04 17.05
C TRP A 524 8.90 -5.99 18.58
N GLN A 525 7.72 -5.61 19.04
CA GLN A 525 7.31 -5.58 20.44
C GLN A 525 5.83 -5.94 20.49
N LEU A 526 5.40 -6.67 21.51
CA LEU A 526 4.02 -7.05 21.72
C LEU A 526 3.69 -6.87 23.19
N ALA A 527 2.90 -5.86 23.53
CA ALA A 527 2.34 -5.71 24.87
C ALA A 527 1.02 -6.47 24.97
N VAL A 528 0.82 -7.06 26.14
CA VAL A 528 -0.39 -7.75 26.59
C VAL A 528 -0.79 -7.08 27.90
N ASP A 529 -1.98 -6.50 27.94
CA ASP A 529 -2.50 -5.79 29.10
C ASP A 529 -4.00 -6.06 29.30
N ARG A 530 -4.62 -5.36 30.26
CA ARG A 530 -6.06 -5.44 30.54
C ARG A 530 -6.92 -5.22 29.31
N ASP A 531 -6.55 -4.25 28.49
CA ASP A 531 -7.41 -3.76 27.42
C ASP A 531 -7.21 -4.58 26.13
N GLY A 532 -6.02 -5.18 25.94
CA GLY A 532 -5.78 -6.08 24.82
C GLY A 532 -4.31 -6.36 24.50
N VAL A 533 -4.02 -6.31 23.19
CA VAL A 533 -2.69 -6.55 22.61
C VAL A 533 -2.26 -5.36 21.77
N ALA A 534 -1.09 -4.81 22.06
CA ALA A 534 -0.45 -3.78 21.25
C ALA A 534 0.83 -4.31 20.58
N ILE A 535 0.88 -4.33 19.25
CA ILE A 535 2.05 -4.76 18.49
C ILE A 535 2.75 -3.55 17.85
N GLY A 536 4.02 -3.36 18.20
CA GLY A 536 4.92 -2.43 17.53
C GLY A 536 5.48 -3.07 16.27
N GLY A 537 5.09 -2.55 15.10
CA GLY A 537 5.70 -2.90 13.81
C GLY A 537 6.81 -1.92 13.41
N VAL A 538 7.34 -2.08 12.19
CA VAL A 538 8.48 -1.29 11.67
C VAL A 538 8.31 0.23 11.81
N LEU A 539 7.13 0.76 11.47
CA LEU A 539 6.85 2.22 11.44
C LEU A 539 5.61 2.65 12.24
N ARG A 540 4.82 1.69 12.74
CA ARG A 540 3.51 1.95 13.36
C ARG A 540 3.20 0.92 14.43
N VAL A 541 2.54 1.39 15.50
CA VAL A 541 1.89 0.53 16.50
C VAL A 541 0.50 0.17 16.01
N ARG A 542 0.07 -1.07 16.27
CA ARG A 542 -1.32 -1.51 16.11
C ARG A 542 -1.82 -2.05 17.43
N ARG A 543 -2.99 -1.60 17.88
CA ARG A 543 -3.66 -2.10 19.08
C ARG A 543 -4.90 -2.91 18.68
N ALA A 544 -5.21 -3.91 19.48
CA ALA A 544 -6.34 -4.81 19.33
C ALA A 544 -6.91 -5.12 20.72
N SER A 545 -8.20 -4.91 20.95
CA SER A 545 -8.80 -5.33 22.22
C SER A 545 -8.99 -6.84 22.27
N TRP A 546 -9.11 -7.42 23.48
CA TRP A 546 -9.34 -8.87 23.64
C TRP A 546 -10.57 -9.37 22.89
N GLN A 547 -11.64 -8.57 22.88
CA GLN A 547 -12.90 -8.88 22.20
C GLN A 547 -12.74 -8.97 20.66
N GLN A 548 -11.77 -8.24 20.11
CA GLN A 548 -11.49 -8.24 18.67
C GLN A 548 -10.63 -9.44 18.24
N LEU A 549 -9.96 -10.11 19.19
CA LEU A 549 -9.02 -11.19 18.93
C LEU A 549 -9.73 -12.56 18.92
N THR A 550 -9.24 -13.45 18.07
CA THR A 550 -9.67 -14.85 18.05
C THR A 550 -8.56 -15.77 18.49
N ALA A 551 -7.36 -15.58 17.96
CA ALA A 551 -6.21 -16.42 18.27
C ALA A 551 -4.92 -15.77 17.76
N ALA A 552 -3.78 -16.31 18.19
CA ALA A 552 -2.49 -16.08 17.56
C ALA A 552 -1.87 -17.41 17.13
N ALA A 553 -1.24 -17.44 15.96
CA ALA A 553 -0.62 -18.65 15.44
C ALA A 553 0.71 -18.36 14.77
N LEU A 554 1.62 -19.31 14.90
CA LEU A 554 2.94 -19.25 14.31
C LEU A 554 2.98 -20.13 13.06
N HIS A 555 2.97 -19.50 11.90
CA HIS A 555 2.94 -20.18 10.60
C HIS A 555 3.97 -19.55 9.64
N SER A 556 4.64 -20.40 8.84
CA SER A 556 5.60 -19.96 7.81
C SER A 556 6.65 -18.94 8.30
N GLY A 557 7.17 -19.11 9.53
CA GLY A 557 8.20 -18.22 10.09
C GLY A 557 7.68 -16.84 10.52
N ARG A 558 6.37 -16.66 10.68
CA ARG A 558 5.75 -15.44 11.23
C ARG A 558 4.73 -15.77 12.31
N VAL A 559 4.70 -14.95 13.36
CA VAL A 559 3.58 -14.96 14.33
C VAL A 559 2.50 -14.07 13.77
N THR A 560 1.29 -14.60 13.63
CA THR A 560 0.12 -13.87 13.13
C THR A 560 -0.96 -13.83 14.20
N VAL A 561 -1.43 -12.63 14.51
CA VAL A 561 -2.56 -12.38 15.40
C VAL A 561 -3.81 -12.21 14.54
N ARG A 562 -4.84 -13.01 14.86
CA ARG A 562 -6.09 -13.11 14.11
C ARG A 562 -7.18 -12.30 14.77
N TYR A 563 -7.76 -11.37 14.01
CA TYR A 563 -8.96 -10.66 14.40
C TYR A 563 -10.24 -11.43 14.02
N ARG A 564 -11.35 -11.13 14.70
CA ARG A 564 -12.70 -11.57 14.30
C ARG A 564 -13.17 -10.95 12.97
N SER A 565 -12.69 -9.76 12.64
CA SER A 565 -13.24 -8.91 11.56
C SER A 565 -12.20 -8.34 10.59
N ARG A 566 -10.91 -8.35 10.91
CA ARG A 566 -9.81 -7.65 10.18
C ARG A 566 -8.76 -8.62 9.59
N PRO A 567 -7.93 -8.17 8.62
CA PRO A 567 -6.83 -9.00 8.11
C PRO A 567 -5.75 -9.24 9.18
N LEU A 568 -5.08 -10.39 9.05
CA LEU A 568 -3.97 -10.84 9.90
C LEU A 568 -2.87 -9.77 10.00
N PHE A 569 -2.31 -9.60 11.20
CA PHE A 569 -1.11 -8.78 11.42
C PHE A 569 -0.12 -9.54 12.30
N GLY A 570 1.17 -9.27 12.15
CA GLY A 570 2.18 -10.15 12.71
C GLY A 570 3.60 -9.75 12.39
N PHE A 571 4.56 -10.39 13.06
CA PHE A 571 5.99 -10.11 12.94
C PHE A 571 6.77 -11.36 12.49
N ALA A 572 7.97 -11.14 11.95
CA ALA A 572 8.87 -12.23 11.58
C ALA A 572 9.44 -12.90 12.84
N SER A 573 9.33 -14.23 12.92
CA SER A 573 9.74 -14.99 14.12
C SER A 573 11.16 -15.54 14.05
N GLY A 574 11.85 -15.41 12.92
CA GLY A 574 13.19 -15.97 12.69
C GLY A 574 14.23 -15.53 13.75
N PRO A 575 14.53 -14.23 13.90
CA PRO A 575 15.49 -13.75 14.87
C PRO A 575 15.13 -14.12 16.31
N ALA A 576 13.84 -14.05 16.66
CA ALA A 576 13.33 -14.39 17.98
C ALA A 576 13.49 -15.89 18.29
N ARG A 577 13.18 -16.79 17.33
CA ARG A 577 13.44 -18.23 17.47
C ARG A 577 14.91 -18.55 17.66
N LEU A 578 15.79 -17.88 16.91
CA LEU A 578 17.23 -18.12 17.00
C LEU A 578 17.79 -17.68 18.35
N LEU A 579 17.41 -16.48 18.80
CA LEU A 579 17.79 -15.97 20.11
C LEU A 579 17.22 -16.86 21.22
N HIS A 580 15.98 -17.34 21.11
CA HIS A 580 15.34 -18.14 22.16
C HIS A 580 16.06 -19.49 22.30
N ARG A 581 16.44 -20.11 21.18
CA ARG A 581 17.25 -21.34 21.17
C ARG A 581 18.60 -21.19 21.86
N HIS A 582 19.18 -19.99 21.90
CA HIS A 582 20.54 -19.77 22.42
C HIS A 582 20.57 -19.19 23.82
N PHE A 583 19.62 -18.30 24.16
CA PHE A 583 19.62 -17.57 25.42
C PHE A 583 18.42 -17.90 26.31
N GLY A 584 17.40 -18.60 25.81
CA GLY A 584 16.13 -18.78 26.50
C GLY A 584 15.38 -17.45 26.72
N GLY A 585 14.23 -17.50 27.41
CA GLY A 585 13.51 -16.30 27.87
C GLY A 585 12.24 -15.93 27.08
N ASP A 586 11.62 -14.82 27.51
CA ASP A 586 10.26 -14.37 27.19
C ASP A 586 10.04 -13.85 25.76
N PHE A 587 10.83 -14.30 24.79
CA PHE A 587 10.70 -13.92 23.38
C PHE A 587 10.54 -15.13 22.47
N ASP A 588 10.10 -16.28 23.02
CA ASP A 588 9.67 -17.42 22.23
C ASP A 588 8.40 -17.09 21.42
N PRO A 589 8.47 -17.10 20.08
CA PRO A 589 7.32 -16.83 19.24
C PRO A 589 6.19 -17.88 19.36
N GLN A 590 6.49 -19.11 19.79
CA GLN A 590 5.48 -20.13 20.06
C GLN A 590 4.73 -19.83 21.36
N GLN A 591 5.46 -19.57 22.45
CA GLN A 591 4.89 -19.17 23.73
C GLN A 591 4.05 -17.89 23.61
N VAL A 592 4.53 -16.87 22.90
CA VAL A 592 3.75 -15.63 22.65
C VAL A 592 2.43 -15.95 21.93
N ALA A 593 2.45 -16.81 20.91
CA ALA A 593 1.23 -17.20 20.20
C ALA A 593 0.27 -18.01 21.10
N ARG A 594 0.81 -18.89 21.95
CA ARG A 594 0.03 -19.68 22.92
C ARG A 594 -0.64 -18.77 23.96
N ILE A 595 0.12 -17.86 24.58
CA ILE A 595 -0.38 -16.90 25.57
C ILE A 595 -1.47 -16.02 24.98
N VAL A 596 -1.22 -15.37 23.84
CA VAL A 596 -2.23 -14.49 23.20
C VAL A 596 -3.50 -15.27 22.82
N THR A 597 -3.37 -16.55 22.45
CA THR A 597 -4.52 -17.41 22.15
C THR A 597 -5.30 -17.76 23.41
N ALA A 598 -4.62 -18.14 24.49
CA ALA A 598 -5.24 -18.43 25.78
C ALA A 598 -6.01 -17.21 26.30
N LEU A 599 -5.37 -16.03 26.33
CA LEU A 599 -5.98 -14.78 26.81
C LEU A 599 -7.16 -14.29 25.96
N ALA A 600 -7.13 -14.56 24.65
CA ALA A 600 -8.26 -14.24 23.77
C ALA A 600 -9.50 -15.11 24.04
N GLN A 601 -9.29 -16.38 24.45
CA GLN A 601 -10.35 -17.38 24.59
C GLN A 601 -10.78 -17.62 26.05
N ARG A 602 -9.96 -17.24 27.04
CA ARG A 602 -10.19 -17.40 28.47
C ARG A 602 -10.18 -16.02 29.16
N PRO A 603 -11.33 -15.36 29.32
CA PRO A 603 -11.44 -14.05 29.96
C PRO A 603 -10.82 -13.98 31.35
N GLU A 604 -10.96 -15.05 32.13
CA GLU A 604 -10.44 -15.20 33.50
C GLU A 604 -8.89 -15.14 33.57
N ARG A 605 -8.21 -15.48 32.47
CA ARG A 605 -6.73 -15.41 32.39
C ARG A 605 -6.23 -14.00 32.05
N ARG A 606 -7.10 -13.06 31.66
CA ARG A 606 -6.70 -11.72 31.17
C ARG A 606 -5.99 -10.91 32.26
N PRO A 607 -4.99 -10.09 31.88
CA PRO A 607 -4.34 -9.22 32.86
C PRO A 607 -5.31 -8.23 33.48
N LEU A 608 -5.12 -7.94 34.77
CA LEU A 608 -5.93 -6.95 35.49
C LEU A 608 -5.39 -5.52 35.39
N THR A 609 -4.16 -5.37 34.91
CA THR A 609 -3.45 -4.08 34.87
C THR A 609 -3.29 -3.57 33.44
N ALA A 610 -3.55 -2.28 33.24
CA ALA A 610 -3.29 -1.59 31.99
C ALA A 610 -1.81 -1.15 31.93
N LEU A 611 -1.18 -1.29 30.76
CA LEU A 611 0.17 -0.78 30.52
C LEU A 611 0.10 0.68 30.05
N PRO A 612 1.11 1.52 30.35
CA PRO A 612 1.13 2.91 29.89
C PRO A 612 1.09 2.98 28.36
N GLU A 613 0.45 4.00 27.80
CA GLU A 613 0.21 4.12 26.35
C GLU A 613 1.50 4.05 25.49
N GLY A 614 2.64 4.41 26.05
CA GLY A 614 3.97 4.35 25.43
C GLY A 614 4.77 3.06 25.65
N ALA A 615 4.18 2.01 26.25
CA ALA A 615 4.88 0.75 26.56
C ALA A 615 5.42 0.05 25.31
N VAL A 616 4.85 0.34 24.13
CA VAL A 616 5.25 -0.19 22.83
C VAL A 616 5.55 0.95 21.86
N GLY A 617 6.64 0.81 21.10
CA GLY A 617 6.99 1.75 20.03
C GLY A 617 7.93 2.88 20.41
N SER A 618 8.55 2.82 21.59
CA SER A 618 9.56 3.79 22.06
C SER A 618 10.76 3.94 21.12
N THR A 619 11.05 2.95 20.27
CA THR A 619 12.14 2.96 19.29
C THR A 619 11.72 3.40 17.88
N MET A 620 10.43 3.68 17.64
CA MET A 620 9.92 3.96 16.27
C MET A 620 10.41 5.29 15.70
N TRP A 621 10.64 6.30 16.54
CA TRP A 621 11.18 7.59 16.09
C TRP A 621 12.59 7.41 15.50
N LEU A 622 13.38 6.51 16.07
CA LEU A 622 14.74 6.19 15.64
C LEU A 622 14.71 5.44 14.30
N ASN A 623 13.77 4.50 14.12
CA ASN A 623 13.52 3.85 12.82
C ASN A 623 13.13 4.86 11.72
N ARG A 624 12.27 5.84 12.06
CA ARG A 624 11.83 6.89 11.13
C ARG A 624 12.97 7.84 10.76
N LEU A 625 13.81 8.21 11.72
CA LEU A 625 15.00 9.03 11.48
C LEU A 625 16.03 8.30 10.62
N VAL A 626 16.28 7.02 10.88
CA VAL A 626 17.19 6.22 10.04
C VAL A 626 16.67 6.10 8.62
N LEU A 627 15.37 5.85 8.43
CA LEU A 627 14.76 5.82 7.10
C LEU A 627 14.86 7.18 6.39
N ALA A 628 14.59 8.28 7.10
CA ALA A 628 14.69 9.63 6.55
C ALA A 628 16.13 9.99 6.19
N GLY A 629 17.08 9.76 7.10
CA GLY A 629 18.50 10.00 6.89
C GLY A 629 19.06 9.16 5.75
N TYR A 630 18.63 7.90 5.64
CA TYR A 630 18.96 7.04 4.51
C TYR A 630 18.47 7.60 3.18
N LEU A 631 17.21 8.04 3.11
CA LEU A 631 16.65 8.65 1.90
C LEU A 631 17.41 9.93 1.51
N VAL A 632 17.71 10.79 2.49
CA VAL A 632 18.49 12.01 2.27
C VAL A 632 19.90 11.67 1.77
N TRP A 633 20.57 10.71 2.39
CA TRP A 633 21.92 10.29 2.01
C TRP A 633 21.98 9.67 0.61
N ALA A 634 21.04 8.78 0.27
CA ALA A 634 20.99 8.15 -1.05
C ALA A 634 20.75 9.20 -2.16
N VAL A 635 19.90 10.19 -1.90
CA VAL A 635 19.68 11.31 -2.82
C VAL A 635 20.91 12.22 -2.87
N ALA A 636 21.53 12.56 -1.74
CA ALA A 636 22.69 13.44 -1.69
C ALA A 636 23.92 12.82 -2.37
N GLN A 637 24.21 11.53 -2.16
CA GLN A 637 25.31 10.84 -2.84
C GLN A 637 25.13 10.79 -4.35
N TYR A 638 23.89 10.62 -4.82
CA TYR A 638 23.59 10.65 -6.24
C TYR A 638 23.62 12.07 -6.83
N LEU A 639 23.41 13.13 -6.03
CA LEU A 639 23.54 14.52 -6.49
C LEU A 639 24.98 15.05 -6.42
N LEU A 640 25.86 14.40 -5.64
CA LEU A 640 27.25 14.80 -5.44
C LEU A 640 28.23 14.02 -6.33
N ARG A 641 27.73 13.12 -7.17
CA ARG A 641 28.47 12.26 -8.11
C ARG A 641 27.72 12.28 -9.43
#